data_AF-A0A163C6W1-F1
#
_entry.id   AF-A0A163C6W1-F1
#
_cell.length_a   1.000
_cell.length_b   1.000
_cell.length_c   1.000
_cell.angle_alpha   90.00
_cell.angle_beta   90.00
_cell.angle_gamma   90.00
#
_symmetry.space_group_name_H-M   'P 1'
#
loop_
_entity.id
_entity.type
_entity.pdbx_description
1 polymer ?
#
loop_
_entity_poly.entity_id
_entity_poly.type
_entity_poly.pdbx_seq_one_letter_code
_entity_poly.pdbx_strand_id
1 'polypeptide(L)'
;MSAKSTQGPRGKKPASAATNLIAGGGAGMMEALACHPLDTIKVRMQLSKRARMPGAPKRGFLKTGAEIVKRETALGLYKGLGAVLTGIVPKMAIRFTSYEWYKQLLADSQGNVTSKSTFMAGLAAGVTEAVLVVTPMEVVKIRLQAQHHSMADPLDVPKYRNAAHALYTVLKEEGVGALWRGVSLTALRQGTNQAANFTAYSELRARLQAYQGTTDLPGWQTSCIGLISGAMGPFSNAPIDTIKTRLQKTPAEPGQSAMSRITAIAGDMWKQEGVKSFYKGITPRVMRVAPGQAVTFTVYEYLKGILEKGREMIPGAPPLRRHVNIDLVLSRRLFSNLSTLRSNAQSRLVAFHSPNIMQSGISASQELKSALGELIVSSSQRGLIARIDKETIVPGAAISSSASTFLDDLSNLSTHIKPNEALYILLRRADSLASPDKSLVAVTYVPNAAPVRQKMLFASTRLTLVRELGGEHFPESIFTTEPDELTATGWQKHVQHTESSNPLTAEEQSLQDIKDAEALESRGTRGQSLAQGGRLAIRADDEIAGALQRLGQGGDNLVQLRMDPATETLRLVSSSSATPSTLASAVDPKEPRYSFYRHDDAAASIVFISTCPSAAKIKERMLYAASRGNVVSLAQNEGGLKVAKKLEATNPDEVTEQVILDEFKVDKVEVKQGFSKPKRPGRR
;
A
#
# COMPACT_ATOMS: atom_id res chain seq x y z
N MET A 1 -2.10 41.21 -0.39
CA MET A 1 -3.28 41.42 -1.27
C MET A 1 -4.47 41.76 -0.39
N SER A 2 -5.13 42.90 -0.62
CA SER A 2 -6.44 43.17 -0.01
C SER A 2 -7.37 42.05 -0.45
N ALA A 3 -7.97 41.32 0.49
CA ALA A 3 -8.77 40.14 0.19
C ALA A 3 -9.93 40.42 -0.78
N LYS A 4 -10.32 41.70 -0.90
CA LYS A 4 -11.44 42.23 -1.67
C LYS A 4 -11.09 42.88 -3.01
N SER A 5 -9.84 42.91 -3.47
CA SER A 5 -9.49 43.48 -4.79
C SER A 5 -8.63 42.56 -5.65
N THR A 6 -8.92 42.46 -6.95
CA THR A 6 -8.10 41.78 -7.97
C THR A 6 -6.89 42.60 -8.41
N GLN A 7 -6.88 43.90 -8.12
CA GLN A 7 -5.71 44.74 -8.33
C GLN A 7 -4.78 44.59 -7.12
N GLY A 8 -3.49 44.31 -7.36
CA GLY A 8 -2.48 44.32 -6.30
C GLY A 8 -2.42 45.69 -5.63
N PRO A 9 -1.88 45.80 -4.39
CA PRO A 9 -1.69 47.11 -3.78
C PRO A 9 -0.87 47.99 -4.75
N ARG A 10 -1.42 49.17 -5.10
CA ARG A 10 -0.89 50.13 -6.10
C ARG A 10 -1.09 49.79 -7.59
N GLY A 11 -2.20 49.17 -8.00
CA GLY A 11 -2.50 48.99 -9.44
C GLY A 11 -1.56 48.01 -10.16
N LYS A 12 -0.83 47.17 -9.41
CA LYS A 12 0.08 46.17 -9.98
C LYS A 12 -0.73 45.06 -10.68
N LYS A 13 -0.32 44.70 -11.90
CA LYS A 13 -0.89 43.59 -12.68
C LYS A 13 -0.87 42.29 -11.86
N PRO A 14 -1.91 41.44 -11.93
CA PRO A 14 -1.93 40.17 -11.20
C PRO A 14 -0.69 39.32 -11.48
N ALA A 15 -0.25 38.56 -10.48
CA ALA A 15 0.90 37.68 -10.60
C ALA A 15 0.72 36.70 -11.77
N SER A 16 1.79 36.45 -12.53
CA SER A 16 1.74 35.51 -13.65
C SER A 16 1.38 34.10 -13.17
N ALA A 17 0.69 33.31 -14.01
CA ALA A 17 0.39 31.91 -13.71
C ALA A 17 1.65 31.11 -13.30
N ALA A 18 2.80 31.41 -13.92
CA ALA A 18 4.09 30.81 -13.55
C ALA A 18 4.55 31.19 -12.13
N THR A 19 4.33 32.45 -11.71
CA THR A 19 4.65 32.92 -10.35
C THR A 19 3.78 32.21 -9.32
N ASN A 20 2.48 32.08 -9.59
CA ASN A 20 1.55 31.37 -8.71
C ASN A 20 1.84 29.87 -8.64
N LEU A 21 2.30 29.27 -9.75
CA LEU A 21 2.68 27.87 -9.82
C LEU A 21 3.94 27.59 -9.01
N ILE A 22 4.99 28.41 -9.16
CA ILE A 22 6.26 28.24 -8.42
C ILE A 22 6.04 28.52 -6.93
N ALA A 23 5.34 29.60 -6.58
CA ALA A 23 5.03 29.93 -5.19
C ALA A 23 4.13 28.86 -4.56
N GLY A 24 3.11 28.38 -5.27
CA GLY A 24 2.20 27.33 -4.80
C GLY A 24 2.87 25.97 -4.66
N GLY A 25 3.71 25.58 -5.62
CA GLY A 25 4.50 24.35 -5.59
C GLY A 25 5.53 24.35 -4.46
N GLY A 26 6.27 25.46 -4.29
CA GLY A 26 7.24 25.63 -3.20
C GLY A 26 6.57 25.63 -1.82
N ALA A 27 5.42 26.30 -1.69
CA ALA A 27 4.62 26.27 -0.47
C ALA A 27 4.13 24.87 -0.11
N GLY A 28 3.64 24.10 -1.09
CA GLY A 28 3.22 22.71 -0.88
C GLY A 28 4.37 21.79 -0.50
N MET A 29 5.57 22.00 -1.06
CA MET A 29 6.77 21.25 -0.70
C MET A 29 7.18 21.52 0.76
N MET A 30 7.17 22.79 1.17
CA MET A 30 7.49 23.15 2.55
C MET A 30 6.43 22.68 3.55
N GLU A 31 5.13 22.72 3.18
CA GLU A 31 4.06 22.10 3.97
C GLU A 31 4.35 20.62 4.21
N ALA A 32 4.67 19.87 3.14
CA ALA A 32 5.00 18.46 3.25
C ALA A 32 6.20 18.26 4.18
N LEU A 33 7.30 19.00 4.00
CA LEU A 33 8.49 18.86 4.84
C LEU A 33 8.22 19.15 6.32
N ALA A 34 7.41 20.17 6.63
CA ALA A 34 7.10 20.55 8.00
C ALA A 34 6.08 19.60 8.67
N CYS A 35 5.06 19.14 7.93
CA CYS A 35 3.92 18.41 8.48
C CYS A 35 3.98 16.90 8.28
N HIS A 36 4.91 16.38 7.49
CA HIS A 36 5.02 14.93 7.23
C HIS A 36 5.24 14.08 8.48
N PRO A 37 6.00 14.52 9.53
CA PRO A 37 6.05 13.79 10.80
C PRO A 37 4.66 13.58 11.43
N LEU A 38 3.77 14.57 11.32
CA LEU A 38 2.40 14.47 11.84
C LEU A 38 1.56 13.47 11.05
N ASP A 39 1.74 13.43 9.72
CA ASP A 39 1.09 12.46 8.84
C ASP A 39 1.52 11.03 9.15
N THR A 40 2.82 10.80 9.37
CA THR A 40 3.35 9.48 9.72
C THR A 40 2.79 8.97 11.05
N ILE A 41 2.78 9.81 12.08
CA ILE A 41 2.21 9.47 13.39
C ILE A 41 0.72 9.13 13.26
N LYS A 42 -0.05 9.94 12.51
CA LYS A 42 -1.47 9.71 12.28
C LYS A 42 -1.73 8.36 11.59
N VAL A 43 -1.01 8.06 10.52
CA VAL A 43 -1.19 6.81 9.76
C VAL A 43 -0.83 5.60 10.62
N ARG A 44 0.29 5.64 11.35
CA ARG A 44 0.70 4.56 12.27
C ARG A 44 -0.32 4.33 13.38
N MET A 45 -0.89 5.41 13.93
CA MET A 45 -1.95 5.34 14.92
C MET A 45 -3.23 4.69 14.35
N GLN A 46 -3.63 5.05 13.13
CA GLN A 46 -4.81 4.50 12.45
C GLN A 46 -4.64 3.02 12.04
N LEU A 47 -3.43 2.62 11.66
CA LEU A 47 -3.11 1.24 11.27
C LEU A 47 -2.83 0.32 12.46
N SER A 48 -2.71 0.86 13.69
CA SER A 48 -2.39 0.04 14.86
C SER A 48 -3.50 -0.98 15.16
N LYS A 49 -3.20 -2.28 15.02
CA LYS A 49 -4.13 -3.39 15.34
C LYS A 49 -4.61 -3.33 16.80
N ARG A 50 -3.79 -2.77 17.72
CA ARG A 50 -4.10 -2.57 19.14
C ARG A 50 -5.26 -1.59 19.40
N ALA A 51 -5.56 -0.68 18.47
CA ALA A 51 -6.75 0.17 18.54
C ALA A 51 -8.07 -0.58 18.27
N ARG A 52 -7.99 -1.82 17.76
CA ARG A 52 -9.13 -2.73 17.56
C ARG A 52 -9.30 -3.76 18.68
N MET A 53 -8.38 -3.84 19.64
CA MET A 53 -8.50 -4.76 20.79
C MET A 53 -9.28 -4.09 21.94
N PRO A 54 -10.36 -4.70 22.46
CA PRO A 54 -11.07 -4.21 23.64
C PRO A 54 -10.11 -4.17 24.84
N GLY A 55 -10.07 -3.05 25.57
CA GLY A 55 -9.32 -2.92 26.84
C GLY A 55 -7.87 -2.42 26.74
N ALA A 56 -7.27 -2.32 25.54
CA ALA A 56 -5.95 -1.72 25.39
C ALA A 56 -6.05 -0.17 25.42
N PRO A 57 -5.19 0.53 26.19
CA PRO A 57 -5.23 1.99 26.25
C PRO A 57 -4.98 2.59 24.86
N LYS A 58 -5.89 3.47 24.42
CA LYS A 58 -5.77 4.20 23.15
C LYS A 58 -4.46 4.98 23.17
N ARG A 59 -3.55 4.68 22.23
CA ARG A 59 -2.25 5.38 22.17
C ARG A 59 -2.47 6.84 21.77
N GLY A 60 -1.97 7.75 22.60
CA GLY A 60 -1.91 9.17 22.28
C GLY A 60 -0.90 9.45 21.16
N PHE A 61 -1.08 10.61 20.52
CA PHE A 61 -0.24 11.08 19.41
C PHE A 61 1.25 11.16 19.80
N LEU A 62 1.55 11.78 20.95
CA LEU A 62 2.91 11.96 21.48
C LEU A 62 3.62 10.61 21.75
N LYS A 63 2.90 9.66 22.38
CA LYS A 63 3.43 8.33 22.68
C LYS A 63 3.75 7.54 21.41
N THR A 64 2.90 7.68 20.39
CA THR A 64 3.12 7.04 19.08
C THR A 64 4.33 7.65 18.37
N GLY A 65 4.49 8.98 18.41
CA GLY A 65 5.68 9.65 17.86
C GLY A 65 6.98 9.25 18.55
N ALA A 66 7.00 9.25 19.90
CA ALA A 66 8.17 8.84 20.67
C ALA A 66 8.58 7.37 20.40
N GLU A 67 7.60 6.48 20.21
CA GLU A 67 7.86 5.08 19.89
C GLU A 67 8.43 4.90 18.47
N ILE A 68 7.99 5.69 17.48
CA ILE A 68 8.59 5.69 16.13
C ILE A 68 10.04 6.13 16.21
N VAL A 69 10.35 7.22 16.91
CA VAL A 69 11.72 7.70 17.06
C VAL A 69 12.60 6.68 17.79
N LYS A 70 12.06 6.04 18.83
CA LYS A 70 12.78 5.03 19.63
C LYS A 70 13.03 3.72 18.88
N ARG A 71 12.12 3.31 17.98
CA ARG A 71 12.21 2.03 17.25
C ARG A 71 12.79 2.15 15.85
N GLU A 72 12.49 3.22 15.12
CA GLU A 72 12.80 3.39 13.69
C GLU A 72 13.73 4.59 13.40
N THR A 73 14.20 5.31 14.44
CA THR A 73 14.95 6.58 14.39
C THR A 73 14.13 7.81 13.99
N ALA A 74 14.69 9.01 14.16
CA ALA A 74 14.05 10.27 13.79
C ALA A 74 13.70 10.37 12.29
N LEU A 75 14.47 9.72 11.42
CA LEU A 75 14.19 9.65 9.97
C LEU A 75 12.99 8.76 9.64
N GLY A 76 12.60 7.85 10.54
CA GLY A 76 11.38 7.04 10.42
C GLY A 76 10.10 7.89 10.33
N LEU A 77 10.10 9.09 10.92
CA LEU A 77 9.01 10.06 10.79
C LEU A 77 8.85 10.60 9.36
N TYR A 78 9.90 10.54 8.54
CA TYR A 78 9.94 11.01 7.15
C TYR A 78 9.72 9.90 6.10
N LYS A 79 9.41 8.67 6.55
CA LYS A 79 9.15 7.55 5.66
C LYS A 79 7.97 7.86 4.72
N GLY A 80 8.19 7.70 3.42
CA GLY A 80 7.18 7.98 2.38
C GLY A 80 7.10 9.43 1.88
N LEU A 81 7.96 10.33 2.36
CA LEU A 81 7.97 11.75 1.96
C LEU A 81 8.09 11.93 0.44
N GLY A 82 8.92 11.16 -0.25
CA GLY A 82 9.09 11.25 -1.71
C GLY A 82 7.77 11.04 -2.48
N ALA A 83 6.95 10.08 -2.06
CA ALA A 83 5.64 9.84 -2.69
C ALA A 83 4.62 10.96 -2.40
N VAL A 84 4.74 11.63 -1.25
CA VAL A 84 3.91 12.79 -0.89
C VAL A 84 4.30 14.01 -1.73
N LEU A 85 5.60 14.25 -1.90
CA LEU A 85 6.14 15.37 -2.68
C LEU A 85 5.71 15.31 -4.15
N THR A 86 5.77 14.13 -4.78
CA THR A 86 5.33 13.94 -6.18
C THR A 86 3.86 14.30 -6.38
N GLY A 87 3.00 14.10 -5.37
CA GLY A 87 1.57 14.39 -5.46
C GLY A 87 1.18 15.80 -5.01
N ILE A 88 1.92 16.43 -4.10
CA ILE A 88 1.53 17.72 -3.50
C ILE A 88 1.78 18.90 -4.43
N VAL A 89 2.86 18.86 -5.24
CA VAL A 89 3.24 19.95 -6.12
C VAL A 89 2.18 20.20 -7.21
N PRO A 90 1.73 19.18 -7.98
CA PRO A 90 0.67 19.38 -8.98
C PRO A 90 -0.65 19.84 -8.36
N LYS A 91 -0.96 19.28 -7.18
CA LYS A 91 -2.18 19.59 -6.44
C LYS A 91 -2.25 21.06 -6.04
N MET A 92 -1.19 21.59 -5.41
CA MET A 92 -1.14 22.98 -4.96
C MET A 92 -1.02 23.96 -6.13
N ALA A 93 -0.26 23.61 -7.17
CA ALA A 93 -0.15 24.43 -8.38
C ALA A 93 -1.51 24.67 -9.04
N ILE A 94 -2.29 23.61 -9.27
CA ILE A 94 -3.60 23.72 -9.91
C ILE A 94 -4.60 24.46 -9.01
N ARG A 95 -4.58 24.19 -7.69
CA ARG A 95 -5.45 24.88 -6.73
C ARG A 95 -5.28 26.39 -6.75
N PHE A 96 -4.06 26.88 -6.54
CA PHE A 96 -3.83 28.33 -6.44
C PHE A 96 -4.00 29.02 -7.79
N THR A 97 -3.59 28.37 -8.89
CA THR A 97 -3.77 28.94 -10.23
C THR A 97 -5.24 29.02 -10.63
N SER A 98 -6.02 27.96 -10.39
CA SER A 98 -7.46 27.95 -10.68
C SER A 98 -8.25 28.89 -9.77
N TYR A 99 -7.91 28.97 -8.48
CA TYR A 99 -8.53 29.92 -7.55
C TYR A 99 -8.35 31.36 -8.00
N GLU A 100 -7.12 31.75 -8.35
CA GLU A 100 -6.83 33.11 -8.82
C GLU A 100 -7.56 33.40 -10.14
N TRP A 101 -7.60 32.43 -11.05
CA TRP A 101 -8.33 32.58 -12.33
C TRP A 101 -9.84 32.74 -12.13
N TYR A 102 -10.47 31.90 -11.29
CA TYR A 102 -11.91 32.02 -10.98
C TYR A 102 -12.22 33.31 -10.22
N LYS A 103 -11.32 33.74 -9.33
CA LYS A 103 -11.47 35.00 -8.60
C LYS A 103 -11.43 36.20 -9.54
N GLN A 104 -10.58 36.17 -10.57
CA GLN A 104 -10.53 37.22 -11.60
C GLN A 104 -11.77 37.23 -12.49
N LEU A 105 -12.32 36.06 -12.83
CA LEU A 105 -13.55 35.95 -13.62
C LEU A 105 -14.79 36.44 -12.86
N LEU A 106 -14.83 36.25 -11.54
CA LEU A 106 -15.95 36.62 -10.68
C LEU A 106 -15.76 37.97 -9.96
N ALA A 107 -14.84 38.80 -10.45
CA ALA A 107 -14.62 40.15 -9.94
C ALA A 107 -15.50 41.15 -10.69
N ASP A 108 -16.05 42.13 -9.96
CA ASP A 108 -16.88 43.18 -10.56
C ASP A 108 -16.03 44.13 -11.44
N SER A 109 -16.69 44.96 -12.25
CA SER A 109 -16.06 45.96 -13.14
C SER A 109 -15.08 46.91 -12.41
N GLN A 110 -15.23 47.09 -11.10
CA GLN A 110 -14.33 47.86 -10.23
C GLN A 110 -13.18 47.04 -9.61
N GLY A 111 -13.04 45.75 -9.96
CA GLY A 111 -12.04 44.84 -9.44
C GLY A 111 -12.32 44.34 -8.02
N ASN A 112 -13.50 44.59 -7.47
CA ASN A 112 -13.87 44.16 -6.12
C ASN A 112 -14.41 42.73 -6.10
N VAL A 113 -14.07 41.97 -5.06
CA VAL A 113 -14.47 40.57 -4.88
C VAL A 113 -15.32 40.42 -3.62
N THR A 114 -16.59 40.08 -3.82
CA THR A 114 -17.55 39.82 -2.73
C THR A 114 -17.29 38.45 -2.08
N SER A 115 -17.69 38.26 -0.81
CA SER A 115 -17.53 37.00 -0.07
C SER A 115 -18.19 35.80 -0.78
N LYS A 116 -19.33 36.01 -1.44
CA LYS A 116 -20.01 35.00 -2.27
C LYS A 116 -19.15 34.58 -3.49
N SER A 117 -18.53 35.56 -4.16
CA SER A 117 -17.60 35.32 -5.27
C SER A 117 -16.36 34.55 -4.80
N THR A 118 -15.83 34.88 -3.61
CA THR A 118 -14.72 34.14 -3.00
C THR A 118 -15.09 32.70 -2.66
N PHE A 119 -16.29 32.48 -2.13
CA PHE A 119 -16.80 31.13 -1.85
C PHE A 119 -16.95 30.31 -3.13
N MET A 120 -17.56 30.88 -4.18
CA MET A 120 -17.73 30.21 -5.47
C MET A 120 -16.40 29.93 -6.17
N ALA A 121 -15.45 30.87 -6.14
CA ALA A 121 -14.10 30.67 -6.66
C ALA A 121 -13.36 29.56 -5.90
N GLY A 122 -13.50 29.53 -4.57
CA GLY A 122 -12.95 28.46 -3.72
C GLY A 122 -13.55 27.10 -4.04
N LEU A 123 -14.87 27.03 -4.25
CA LEU A 123 -15.58 25.82 -4.64
C LEU A 123 -15.12 25.32 -6.02
N ALA A 124 -15.13 26.20 -7.03
CA ALA A 124 -14.72 25.87 -8.39
C ALA A 124 -13.26 25.41 -8.45
N ALA A 125 -12.35 26.10 -7.75
CA ALA A 125 -10.95 25.70 -7.65
C ALA A 125 -10.78 24.32 -7.00
N GLY A 126 -11.54 24.05 -5.92
CA GLY A 126 -11.54 22.75 -5.25
C GLY A 126 -12.06 21.62 -6.13
N VAL A 127 -13.08 21.87 -6.96
CA VAL A 127 -13.60 20.91 -7.94
C VAL A 127 -12.58 20.66 -9.05
N THR A 128 -11.97 21.71 -9.61
CA THR A 128 -10.97 21.58 -10.68
C THR A 128 -9.74 20.81 -10.22
N GLU A 129 -9.24 21.09 -9.01
CA GLU A 129 -8.17 20.31 -8.38
C GLU A 129 -8.60 18.84 -8.17
N ALA A 130 -9.84 18.63 -7.72
CA ALA A 130 -10.36 17.29 -7.47
C ALA A 130 -10.39 16.44 -8.75
N VAL A 131 -10.89 17.01 -9.84
CA VAL A 131 -11.04 16.33 -11.13
C VAL A 131 -9.68 16.08 -11.78
N LEU A 132 -8.79 17.07 -11.81
CA LEU A 132 -7.55 16.98 -12.58
C LEU A 132 -6.44 16.20 -11.87
N VAL A 133 -6.36 16.26 -10.54
CA VAL A 133 -5.21 15.71 -9.79
C VAL A 133 -5.65 14.72 -8.73
N VAL A 134 -6.61 15.09 -7.88
CA VAL A 134 -6.90 14.31 -6.67
C VAL A 134 -7.54 12.97 -7.02
N THR A 135 -8.52 12.94 -7.92
CA THR A 135 -9.25 11.69 -8.24
C THR A 135 -8.34 10.65 -8.88
N PRO A 136 -7.54 10.96 -9.93
CA PRO A 136 -6.58 9.99 -10.48
C PRO A 136 -5.54 9.53 -9.46
N MET A 137 -5.03 10.45 -8.62
CA MET A 137 -4.08 10.12 -7.57
C MET A 137 -4.69 9.23 -6.48
N GLU A 138 -5.93 9.49 -6.07
CA GLU A 138 -6.66 8.68 -5.08
C GLU A 138 -6.90 7.26 -5.59
N VAL A 139 -7.33 7.10 -6.85
CA VAL A 139 -7.51 5.78 -7.46
C VAL A 139 -6.20 4.99 -7.44
N VAL A 140 -5.10 5.60 -7.90
CA VAL A 140 -3.78 4.96 -7.90
C VAL A 140 -3.33 4.59 -6.48
N LYS A 141 -3.51 5.48 -5.50
CA LYS A 141 -3.17 5.21 -4.09
C LYS A 141 -4.00 4.08 -3.49
N ILE A 142 -5.31 4.07 -3.74
CA ILE A 142 -6.22 3.04 -3.23
C ILE A 142 -5.84 1.68 -3.83
N ARG A 143 -5.60 1.59 -5.14
CA ARG A 143 -5.18 0.34 -5.81
C ARG A 143 -3.86 -0.18 -5.25
N LEU A 144 -2.88 0.71 -5.06
CA LEU A 144 -1.56 0.38 -4.52
C LEU A 144 -1.60 -0.01 -3.03
N GLN A 145 -2.60 0.45 -2.27
CA GLN A 145 -2.83 0.06 -0.87
C GLN A 145 -3.75 -1.16 -0.71
N ALA A 146 -4.61 -1.43 -1.68
CA ALA A 146 -5.56 -2.55 -1.67
C ALA A 146 -4.90 -3.88 -2.07
N GLN A 147 -3.74 -3.87 -2.74
CA GLN A 147 -2.97 -5.08 -2.98
C GLN A 147 -2.46 -5.64 -1.63
N HIS A 148 -2.92 -6.84 -1.28
CA HIS A 148 -2.42 -7.59 -0.14
C HIS A 148 -1.16 -8.35 -0.56
N HIS A 149 0.01 -7.76 -0.33
CA HIS A 149 1.24 -8.54 -0.34
C HIS A 149 1.44 -9.20 1.01
N SER A 150 1.20 -10.51 1.04
CA SER A 150 1.75 -11.34 2.10
C SER A 150 3.24 -11.50 1.81
N MET A 151 4.11 -10.93 2.63
CA MET A 151 5.57 -11.15 2.56
C MET A 151 5.98 -12.60 2.87
N ALA A 152 5.02 -13.53 2.93
CA ALA A 152 5.19 -14.93 3.27
C ALA A 152 5.35 -15.84 2.03
N ASP A 153 5.01 -15.37 0.82
CA ASP A 153 5.08 -16.18 -0.40
C ASP A 153 6.02 -15.53 -1.45
N PRO A 154 7.23 -16.10 -1.69
CA PRO A 154 8.22 -15.53 -2.61
C PRO A 154 7.80 -15.53 -4.09
N LEU A 155 6.70 -16.18 -4.46
CA LEU A 155 6.25 -16.34 -5.84
C LEU A 155 5.18 -15.33 -6.29
N ASP A 156 4.61 -14.54 -5.38
CA ASP A 156 3.49 -13.64 -5.72
C ASP A 156 4.00 -12.25 -6.13
N VAL A 157 4.15 -12.03 -7.44
CA VAL A 157 4.66 -10.77 -8.00
C VAL A 157 3.63 -9.64 -7.83
N PRO A 158 4.00 -8.48 -7.24
CA PRO A 158 3.12 -7.33 -7.16
C PRO A 158 2.53 -6.89 -8.48
N LYS A 159 1.19 -6.91 -8.58
CA LYS A 159 0.47 -6.32 -9.72
C LYS A 159 0.85 -4.84 -9.87
N TYR A 160 0.99 -4.10 -8.77
CA TYR A 160 1.37 -2.69 -8.78
C TYR A 160 2.69 -2.45 -8.06
N ARG A 161 3.79 -2.38 -8.83
CA ARG A 161 5.16 -2.18 -8.31
C ARG A 161 5.43 -0.79 -7.74
N ASN A 162 4.86 0.25 -8.35
CA ASN A 162 4.99 1.64 -7.92
C ASN A 162 3.82 2.48 -8.47
N ALA A 163 3.69 3.74 -8.04
CA ALA A 163 2.58 4.60 -8.44
C ALA A 163 2.50 4.86 -9.96
N ALA A 164 3.65 4.95 -10.65
CA ALA A 164 3.69 5.17 -12.10
C ALA A 164 3.29 3.90 -12.88
N HIS A 165 3.75 2.73 -12.42
CA HIS A 165 3.35 1.43 -12.93
C HIS A 165 1.86 1.20 -12.68
N ALA A 166 1.35 1.52 -11.49
CA ALA A 166 -0.06 1.45 -11.18
C ALA A 166 -0.91 2.33 -12.09
N LEU A 167 -0.49 3.57 -12.33
CA LEU A 167 -1.15 4.48 -13.26
C LEU A 167 -1.15 3.90 -14.69
N TYR A 168 -0.01 3.43 -15.18
CA TYR A 168 0.11 2.83 -16.51
C TYR A 168 -0.76 1.57 -16.67
N THR A 169 -0.70 0.65 -15.70
CA THR A 169 -1.49 -0.59 -15.70
C THR A 169 -2.99 -0.30 -15.67
N VAL A 170 -3.44 0.65 -14.84
CA VAL A 170 -4.87 1.05 -14.80
C VAL A 170 -5.30 1.67 -16.13
N LEU A 171 -4.48 2.54 -16.72
CA LEU A 171 -4.77 3.13 -18.03
C LEU A 171 -4.83 2.08 -19.15
N LYS A 172 -3.94 1.09 -19.12
CA LYS A 172 -3.85 0.03 -20.14
C LYS A 172 -4.97 -1.01 -20.00
N GLU A 173 -5.30 -1.42 -18.77
CA GLU A 173 -6.26 -2.50 -18.51
C GLU A 173 -7.71 -2.01 -18.38
N GLU A 174 -7.94 -0.86 -17.73
CA GLU A 174 -9.29 -0.35 -17.41
C GLU A 174 -9.67 0.91 -18.21
N GLY A 175 -8.71 1.50 -18.93
CA GLY A 175 -8.90 2.71 -19.71
C GLY A 175 -8.88 4.00 -18.90
N VAL A 176 -8.96 5.13 -19.62
CA VAL A 176 -8.86 6.48 -19.05
C VAL A 176 -9.98 6.76 -18.04
N GLY A 177 -11.21 6.30 -18.32
CA GLY A 177 -12.37 6.52 -17.44
C GLY A 177 -12.25 5.91 -16.04
N ALA A 178 -11.38 4.91 -15.84
CA ALA A 178 -11.15 4.30 -14.53
C ALA A 178 -10.56 5.29 -13.50
N LEU A 179 -9.79 6.29 -13.95
CA LEU A 179 -9.17 7.30 -13.09
C LEU A 179 -10.16 8.31 -12.49
N TRP A 180 -11.36 8.42 -13.05
CA TRP A 180 -12.42 9.34 -12.58
C TRP A 180 -13.56 8.62 -11.85
N ARG A 181 -13.40 7.33 -11.52
CA ARG A 181 -14.37 6.63 -10.69
C ARG A 181 -14.46 7.27 -9.30
N GLY A 182 -15.64 7.76 -8.94
CA GLY A 182 -15.89 8.45 -7.67
C GLY A 182 -15.60 9.95 -7.69
N VAL A 183 -15.34 10.56 -8.86
CA VAL A 183 -15.03 11.98 -9.01
C VAL A 183 -16.07 12.90 -8.36
N SER A 184 -17.36 12.56 -8.41
CA SER A 184 -18.44 13.37 -7.82
C SER A 184 -18.29 13.52 -6.30
N LEU A 185 -17.96 12.43 -5.59
CA LEU A 185 -17.76 12.43 -4.15
C LEU A 185 -16.47 13.14 -3.76
N THR A 186 -15.40 12.99 -4.55
CA THR A 186 -14.13 13.67 -4.31
C THR A 186 -14.24 15.17 -4.61
N ALA A 187 -14.95 15.55 -5.67
CA ALA A 187 -15.25 16.94 -6.02
C ALA A 187 -16.12 17.63 -4.95
N LEU A 188 -17.17 16.97 -4.48
CA LEU A 188 -18.01 17.50 -3.39
C LEU A 188 -17.17 17.75 -2.13
N ARG A 189 -16.34 16.77 -1.74
CA ARG A 189 -15.50 16.87 -0.55
C ARG A 189 -14.45 17.97 -0.68
N GLN A 190 -13.74 18.07 -1.80
CA GLN A 190 -12.69 19.08 -1.95
C GLN A 190 -13.25 20.47 -2.22
N GLY A 191 -14.32 20.58 -3.01
CA GLY A 191 -14.99 21.85 -3.27
C GLY A 191 -15.48 22.50 -1.98
N THR A 192 -16.21 21.77 -1.14
CA THR A 192 -16.73 22.28 0.15
C THR A 192 -15.60 22.63 1.13
N ASN A 193 -14.55 21.81 1.20
CA ASN A 193 -13.39 22.05 2.06
C ASN A 193 -12.66 23.34 1.67
N GLN A 194 -12.45 23.55 0.37
CA GLN A 194 -11.75 24.73 -0.14
C GLN A 194 -12.62 25.99 -0.09
N ALA A 195 -13.93 25.87 -0.34
CA ALA A 195 -14.86 27.00 -0.24
C ALA A 195 -14.91 27.55 1.20
N ALA A 196 -15.01 26.68 2.21
CA ALA A 196 -14.96 27.08 3.61
C ALA A 196 -13.61 27.68 4.01
N ASN A 197 -12.49 27.07 3.62
CA ASN A 197 -11.15 27.55 3.94
C ASN A 197 -10.86 28.93 3.33
N PHE A 198 -11.06 29.10 2.01
CA PHE A 198 -10.76 30.37 1.35
C PHE A 198 -11.68 31.52 1.81
N THR A 199 -12.94 31.22 2.09
CA THR A 199 -13.90 32.23 2.60
C THR A 199 -13.52 32.66 4.02
N ALA A 200 -13.20 31.71 4.91
CA ALA A 200 -12.75 32.02 6.26
C ALA A 200 -11.43 32.83 6.24
N TYR A 201 -10.49 32.44 5.37
CA TYR A 201 -9.23 33.16 5.19
C TYR A 201 -9.45 34.60 4.73
N SER A 202 -10.29 34.81 3.70
CA SER A 202 -10.55 36.15 3.15
C SER A 202 -11.26 37.07 4.15
N GLU A 203 -12.24 36.56 4.89
CA GLU A 203 -13.01 37.34 5.87
C GLU A 203 -12.18 37.71 7.09
N LEU A 204 -11.46 36.75 7.67
CA LEU A 204 -10.60 37.00 8.84
C LEU A 204 -9.49 37.98 8.50
N ARG A 205 -8.88 37.84 7.31
CA ARG A 205 -7.87 38.77 6.81
C ARG A 205 -8.44 40.17 6.61
N ALA A 206 -9.60 40.31 5.97
CA ALA A 206 -10.21 41.61 5.70
C ALA A 206 -10.58 42.35 6.99
N ARG A 207 -11.11 41.63 7.99
CA ARG A 207 -11.43 42.22 9.31
C ARG A 207 -10.18 42.70 10.04
N LEU A 208 -9.10 41.92 10.00
CA LEU A 208 -7.85 42.29 10.65
C LEU A 208 -7.16 43.48 9.97
N GLN A 209 -7.18 43.53 8.63
CA GLN A 209 -6.68 44.66 7.84
C GLN A 209 -7.49 45.94 8.12
N ALA A 210 -8.82 45.83 8.26
CA ALA A 210 -9.68 46.96 8.62
C ALA A 210 -9.41 47.47 10.05
N TYR A 211 -9.11 46.57 10.99
CA TYR A 211 -8.81 46.94 12.37
C TYR A 211 -7.43 47.60 12.53
N GLN A 212 -6.41 47.14 11.80
CA GLN A 212 -5.05 47.68 11.87
C GLN A 212 -4.78 48.85 10.91
N GLY A 213 -5.69 49.12 9.96
CA GLY A 213 -5.51 50.15 8.94
C GLY A 213 -4.37 49.88 7.96
N THR A 214 -3.86 48.64 7.88
CA THR A 214 -2.70 48.25 7.05
C THR A 214 -3.09 47.28 5.94
N THR A 215 -2.51 47.46 4.75
CA THR A 215 -2.74 46.57 3.60
C THR A 215 -1.92 45.28 3.64
N ASP A 216 -0.76 45.31 4.29
CA ASP A 216 0.18 44.20 4.40
C ASP A 216 0.26 43.71 5.84
N LEU A 217 -0.07 42.43 6.04
CA LEU A 217 -0.02 41.78 7.34
C LEU A 217 1.34 41.11 7.55
N PRO A 218 1.92 41.16 8.76
CA PRO A 218 3.08 40.37 9.14
C PRO A 218 2.85 38.88 8.90
N GLY A 219 3.89 38.16 8.47
CA GLY A 219 3.79 36.73 8.11
C GLY A 219 3.22 35.83 9.21
N TRP A 220 3.46 36.15 10.49
CA TRP A 220 2.91 35.41 11.63
C TRP A 220 1.39 35.60 11.80
N GLN A 221 0.86 36.79 11.49
CA GLN A 221 -0.59 37.05 11.51
C GLN A 221 -1.28 36.29 10.38
N THR A 222 -0.66 36.27 9.19
CA THR A 222 -1.09 35.42 8.08
C THR A 222 -1.07 33.94 8.49
N SER A 223 -0.04 33.46 9.20
CA SER A 223 0.01 32.08 9.70
C SER A 223 -1.17 31.76 10.63
N CYS A 224 -1.49 32.65 11.58
CA CYS A 224 -2.60 32.47 12.50
C CYS A 224 -3.96 32.44 11.78
N ILE A 225 -4.17 33.32 10.79
CA ILE A 225 -5.38 33.31 9.96
C ILE A 225 -5.45 32.00 9.16
N GLY A 226 -4.33 31.57 8.56
CA GLY A 226 -4.24 30.30 7.83
C GLY A 226 -4.50 29.06 8.70
N LEU A 227 -4.09 29.11 9.97
CA LEU A 227 -4.37 28.05 10.94
C LEU A 227 -5.88 27.95 11.21
N ILE A 228 -6.52 29.07 11.51
CA ILE A 228 -7.97 29.12 11.81
C ILE A 228 -8.78 28.75 10.57
N SER A 229 -8.47 29.32 9.41
CA SER A 229 -9.18 29.04 8.16
C SER A 229 -8.99 27.59 7.72
N GLY A 230 -7.79 27.03 7.92
CA GLY A 230 -7.47 25.64 7.65
C GLY A 230 -8.25 24.65 8.52
N ALA A 231 -8.64 25.03 9.73
CA ALA A 231 -9.49 24.21 10.59
C ALA A 231 -10.96 24.19 10.13
N MET A 232 -11.47 25.29 9.55
CA MET A 232 -12.89 25.43 9.16
C MET A 232 -13.34 24.42 8.11
N GLY A 233 -12.47 24.05 7.17
CA GLY A 233 -12.79 23.05 6.16
C GLY A 233 -13.11 21.66 6.74
N PRO A 234 -12.22 21.08 7.58
CA PRO A 234 -12.52 19.88 8.36
C PRO A 234 -13.77 19.96 9.24
N PHE A 235 -14.07 21.12 9.85
CA PHE A 235 -15.29 21.31 10.64
C PHE A 235 -16.56 21.27 9.77
N SER A 236 -16.51 21.86 8.57
CA SER A 236 -17.62 21.83 7.60
C SER A 236 -17.92 20.42 7.11
N ASN A 237 -16.87 19.62 6.84
CA ASN A 237 -17.02 18.33 6.16
C ASN A 237 -17.07 17.12 7.10
N ALA A 238 -16.83 17.32 8.41
CA ALA A 238 -16.87 16.24 9.40
C ALA A 238 -18.22 15.50 9.46
N PRO A 239 -19.38 16.17 9.44
CA PRO A 239 -20.68 15.49 9.44
C PRO A 239 -20.87 14.60 8.20
N ILE A 240 -20.51 15.11 7.02
CA ILE A 240 -20.64 14.38 5.75
C ILE A 240 -19.71 13.16 5.74
N ASP A 241 -18.46 13.33 6.18
CA ASP A 241 -17.49 12.26 6.20
C ASP A 241 -17.86 11.17 7.23
N THR A 242 -18.40 11.53 8.39
CA THR A 242 -18.83 10.54 9.39
C THR A 242 -20.03 9.73 8.91
N ILE A 243 -21.03 10.37 8.30
CA ILE A 243 -22.17 9.68 7.65
C ILE A 243 -21.66 8.76 6.53
N LYS A 244 -20.79 9.25 5.65
CA LYS A 244 -20.21 8.45 4.56
C LYS A 244 -19.49 7.20 5.07
N THR A 245 -18.70 7.33 6.14
CA THR A 245 -17.98 6.17 6.71
C THR A 245 -18.89 5.13 7.34
N ARG A 246 -20.07 5.52 7.85
CA ARG A 246 -21.08 4.57 8.34
C ARG A 246 -21.85 3.94 7.19
N LEU A 247 -22.24 4.74 6.20
CA LEU A 247 -22.89 4.25 4.98
C LEU A 247 -22.04 3.19 4.25
N GLN A 248 -20.71 3.36 4.23
CA GLN A 248 -19.78 2.39 3.63
C GLN A 248 -19.59 1.11 4.47
N LYS A 249 -19.97 1.12 5.75
CA LYS A 249 -19.89 -0.07 6.63
C LYS A 249 -21.16 -0.90 6.61
N THR A 250 -22.31 -0.30 6.29
CA THR A 250 -23.59 -1.00 6.21
C THR A 250 -23.82 -1.51 4.78
N PRO A 251 -24.03 -2.82 4.57
CA PRO A 251 -24.39 -3.38 3.27
C PRO A 251 -25.64 -2.68 2.68
N ALA A 252 -25.75 -2.65 1.36
CA ALA A 252 -26.96 -2.13 0.72
C ALA A 252 -28.02 -3.23 0.66
N GLU A 253 -29.20 -2.98 1.23
CA GLU A 253 -30.37 -3.85 1.09
C GLU A 253 -31.08 -3.57 -0.25
N PRO A 254 -31.61 -4.60 -0.95
CA PRO A 254 -32.34 -4.40 -2.20
C PRO A 254 -33.57 -3.50 -2.00
N GLY A 255 -33.73 -2.46 -2.83
CA GLY A 255 -34.92 -1.59 -2.85
C GLY A 255 -34.84 -0.26 -2.08
N GLN A 256 -33.76 0.02 -1.34
CA GLN A 256 -33.59 1.30 -0.63
C GLN A 256 -32.84 2.35 -1.45
N SER A 257 -33.42 3.56 -1.57
CA SER A 257 -32.75 4.72 -2.16
C SER A 257 -31.56 5.17 -1.31
N ALA A 258 -30.47 5.60 -1.96
CA ALA A 258 -29.27 6.12 -1.31
C ALA A 258 -29.58 7.31 -0.37
N MET A 259 -30.56 8.15 -0.73
CA MET A 259 -30.97 9.29 0.10
C MET A 259 -31.69 8.86 1.37
N SER A 260 -32.57 7.84 1.28
CA SER A 260 -33.26 7.28 2.45
C SER A 260 -32.28 6.67 3.46
N ARG A 261 -31.21 6.03 2.96
CA ARG A 261 -30.15 5.47 3.80
C ARG A 261 -29.32 6.54 4.50
N ILE A 262 -29.01 7.64 3.80
CA ILE A 262 -28.29 8.78 4.38
C ILE A 262 -29.12 9.42 5.50
N THR A 263 -30.42 9.64 5.27
CA THR A 263 -31.30 10.26 6.27
C THR A 263 -31.57 9.34 7.47
N ALA A 264 -31.71 8.03 7.25
CA ALA A 264 -31.84 7.05 8.33
C ALA A 264 -30.57 7.01 9.21
N ILE A 265 -29.38 6.88 8.61
CA ILE A 265 -28.11 6.87 9.34
C ILE A 265 -27.90 8.17 10.12
N ALA A 266 -28.20 9.32 9.50
CA ALA A 266 -28.09 10.62 10.18
C ALA A 266 -29.08 10.73 11.35
N GLY A 267 -30.32 10.25 11.18
CA GLY A 267 -31.33 10.21 12.24
C GLY A 267 -30.92 9.31 13.41
N ASP A 268 -30.37 8.12 13.12
CA ASP A 268 -29.90 7.19 14.14
C ASP A 268 -28.69 7.75 14.90
N MET A 269 -27.74 8.37 14.19
CA MET A 269 -26.60 9.05 14.82
C MET A 269 -27.06 10.15 15.78
N TRP A 270 -28.06 10.93 15.38
CA TRP A 270 -28.61 12.01 16.19
C TRP A 270 -29.33 11.46 17.43
N LYS A 271 -30.21 10.47 17.27
CA LYS A 271 -31.03 9.92 18.35
C LYS A 271 -30.24 9.07 19.35
N GLN A 272 -29.28 8.27 18.87
CA GLN A 272 -28.58 7.28 19.70
C GLN A 272 -27.25 7.79 20.28
N GLU A 273 -26.54 8.68 19.58
CA GLU A 273 -25.19 9.10 19.97
C GLU A 273 -25.03 10.62 20.15
N GLY A 274 -26.04 11.39 19.75
CA GLY A 274 -26.05 12.85 19.83
C GLY A 274 -25.10 13.56 18.85
N VAL A 275 -25.11 14.89 18.91
CA VAL A 275 -24.40 15.78 17.96
C VAL A 275 -22.88 15.56 17.95
N LYS A 276 -22.29 15.15 19.07
CA LYS A 276 -20.84 14.86 19.18
C LYS A 276 -20.40 13.69 18.28
N SER A 277 -21.31 12.80 17.89
CA SER A 277 -21.01 11.68 17.00
C SER A 277 -20.58 12.12 15.59
N PHE A 278 -21.18 13.19 15.07
CA PHE A 278 -20.86 13.76 13.75
C PHE A 278 -19.44 14.32 13.65
N TYR A 279 -18.79 14.58 14.79
CA TYR A 279 -17.44 15.12 14.88
C TYR A 279 -16.41 14.11 15.41
N LYS A 280 -16.79 12.83 15.59
CA LYS A 280 -15.84 11.77 16.00
C LYS A 280 -14.72 11.64 14.95
N GLY A 281 -13.48 11.89 15.38
CA GLY A 281 -12.30 11.83 14.51
C GLY A 281 -11.87 13.17 13.91
N ILE A 282 -12.43 14.30 14.38
CA ILE A 282 -12.01 15.64 13.93
C ILE A 282 -10.64 16.06 14.46
N THR A 283 -10.26 15.65 15.68
CA THR A 283 -8.99 16.06 16.31
C THR A 283 -7.76 15.70 15.46
N PRO A 284 -7.60 14.45 14.95
CA PRO A 284 -6.47 14.12 14.08
C PRO A 284 -6.52 14.79 12.70
N ARG A 285 -7.69 15.30 12.29
CA ARG A 285 -7.85 16.02 11.02
C ARG A 285 -7.42 17.48 11.17
N VAL A 286 -7.93 18.18 12.18
CA VAL A 286 -7.57 19.58 12.45
C VAL A 286 -6.09 19.70 12.79
N MET A 287 -5.55 18.78 13.61
CA MET A 287 -4.13 18.77 13.99
C MET A 287 -3.18 18.61 12.81
N ARG A 288 -3.63 18.04 11.68
CA ARG A 288 -2.85 17.95 10.45
C ARG A 288 -3.09 19.13 9.51
N VAL A 289 -4.35 19.50 9.30
CA VAL A 289 -4.71 20.50 8.28
C VAL A 289 -4.35 21.90 8.74
N ALA A 290 -4.56 22.25 10.01
CA ALA A 290 -4.35 23.61 10.50
C ALA A 290 -2.87 24.05 10.47
N PRO A 291 -1.89 23.26 10.97
CA PRO A 291 -0.48 23.64 10.85
C PRO A 291 0.00 23.65 9.41
N GLY A 292 -0.48 22.70 8.59
CA GLY A 292 -0.14 22.65 7.16
C GLY A 292 -0.55 23.94 6.45
N GLN A 293 -1.81 24.39 6.64
CA GLN A 293 -2.29 25.62 6.01
C GLN A 293 -1.53 26.86 6.49
N ALA A 294 -1.15 26.94 7.77
CA ALA A 294 -0.32 28.02 8.27
C ALA A 294 1.02 28.11 7.50
N VAL A 295 1.70 26.98 7.31
CA VAL A 295 2.95 26.90 6.54
C VAL A 295 2.71 27.25 5.07
N THR A 296 1.70 26.65 4.43
CA THR A 296 1.42 26.87 3.01
C THR A 296 1.17 28.36 2.71
N PHE A 297 0.33 29.05 3.49
CA PHE A 297 0.02 30.45 3.22
C PHE A 297 1.22 31.37 3.48
N THR A 298 1.97 31.17 4.56
CA THR A 298 3.16 31.98 4.85
C THR A 298 4.25 31.82 3.80
N VAL A 299 4.54 30.58 3.39
CA VAL A 299 5.56 30.31 2.36
C VAL A 299 5.09 30.80 1.00
N TYR A 300 3.81 30.64 0.66
CA TYR A 300 3.26 31.15 -0.58
C TYR A 300 3.41 32.67 -0.67
N GLU A 301 3.07 33.41 0.39
CA GLU A 301 3.22 34.88 0.41
C GLU A 301 4.68 35.32 0.33
N TYR A 302 5.57 34.64 1.07
CA TYR A 302 7.00 34.92 1.05
C TYR A 302 7.61 34.70 -0.35
N LEU A 303 7.36 33.53 -0.96
CA LEU A 303 7.88 33.19 -2.29
C LEU A 303 7.30 34.11 -3.37
N LYS A 304 6.00 34.41 -3.30
CA LYS A 304 5.37 35.36 -4.20
C LYS A 304 5.99 36.74 -4.09
N GLY A 305 6.23 37.23 -2.87
CA GLY A 305 6.88 38.52 -2.63
C GLY A 305 8.30 38.60 -3.19
N ILE A 306 9.10 37.53 -3.09
CA ILE A 306 10.43 37.46 -3.70
C ILE A 306 10.34 37.48 -5.23
N LEU A 307 9.45 36.68 -5.81
CA LEU A 307 9.29 36.57 -7.27
C LEU A 307 8.78 37.87 -7.89
N GLU A 308 7.90 38.59 -7.19
CA GLU A 308 7.40 39.90 -7.63
C GLU A 308 8.48 40.98 -7.54
N LYS A 309 9.30 41.01 -6.48
CA LYS A 309 10.45 41.92 -6.36
C LYS A 309 11.54 41.64 -7.41
N GLY A 310 11.82 40.37 -7.69
CA GLY A 310 12.77 39.97 -8.73
C GLY A 310 12.30 40.33 -10.15
N ARG A 311 10.98 40.36 -10.38
CA ARG A 311 10.39 40.81 -11.65
C ARG A 311 10.51 42.33 -11.85
N GLU A 312 10.57 43.11 -10.77
CA GLU A 312 10.74 44.57 -10.82
C GLU A 312 12.20 45.00 -11.08
N MET A 313 13.19 44.13 -10.83
CA MET A 313 14.61 44.39 -11.17
C MET A 313 14.96 44.21 -12.66
N ILE A 314 14.02 43.74 -13.51
CA ILE A 314 14.23 43.60 -14.96
C ILE A 314 13.14 44.41 -15.70
N PRO A 315 13.31 45.73 -15.91
CA PRO A 315 12.38 46.52 -16.70
C PRO A 315 12.73 46.37 -18.18
N GLY A 316 11.86 45.73 -18.98
CA GLY A 316 11.96 45.82 -20.45
C GLY A 316 11.63 44.58 -21.31
N ALA A 317 11.16 43.46 -20.76
CA ALA A 317 10.81 42.32 -21.62
C ALA A 317 9.46 42.53 -22.35
N PRO A 318 9.40 42.48 -23.70
CA PRO A 318 8.15 42.62 -24.45
C PRO A 318 7.19 41.45 -24.14
N PRO A 319 5.87 41.62 -24.36
CA PRO A 319 4.88 40.60 -24.03
C PRO A 319 5.15 39.35 -24.89
N LEU A 320 5.60 38.27 -24.25
CA LEU A 320 5.82 36.99 -24.91
C LEU A 320 4.51 36.48 -25.50
N ARG A 321 4.35 36.67 -26.81
CA ARG A 321 3.39 35.99 -27.66
C ARG A 321 3.49 34.48 -27.39
N ARG A 322 2.32 33.85 -27.31
CA ARG A 322 2.12 32.40 -27.35
C ARG A 322 3.08 31.76 -28.37
N HIS A 323 3.96 30.87 -27.89
CA HIS A 323 4.35 29.56 -28.44
C HIS A 323 5.76 29.19 -27.93
N VAL A 324 5.81 28.11 -27.14
CA VAL A 324 6.84 27.05 -27.11
C VAL A 324 8.32 27.42 -26.82
N ASN A 325 8.94 26.65 -25.91
CA ASN A 325 10.40 26.54 -25.62
C ASN A 325 11.07 27.45 -24.56
N ILE A 326 10.45 27.60 -23.38
CA ILE A 326 11.19 27.95 -22.15
C ILE A 326 11.18 26.85 -21.07
N ASP A 327 10.36 25.81 -21.27
CA ASP A 327 10.21 24.68 -20.34
C ASP A 327 11.45 23.77 -20.27
N LEU A 328 12.34 23.79 -21.26
CA LEU A 328 13.44 22.82 -21.35
C LEU A 328 14.72 23.21 -20.59
N VAL A 329 14.97 24.51 -20.37
CA VAL A 329 16.27 25.00 -19.87
C VAL A 329 16.28 25.12 -18.33
N LEU A 330 15.17 25.52 -17.72
CA LEU A 330 15.04 25.62 -16.26
C LEU A 330 14.73 24.27 -15.60
N SER A 331 13.97 23.40 -16.28
CA SER A 331 13.74 22.02 -15.84
C SER A 331 15.07 21.21 -15.81
N ARG A 332 15.97 21.44 -16.78
CA ARG A 332 17.30 20.79 -16.81
C ARG A 332 18.22 21.22 -15.67
N ARG A 333 18.20 22.49 -15.24
CA ARG A 333 19.02 22.96 -14.10
C ARG A 333 18.50 22.46 -12.75
N LEU A 334 17.18 22.40 -12.55
CA LEU A 334 16.58 21.83 -11.34
C LEU A 334 16.72 20.30 -11.26
N PHE A 335 16.63 19.58 -12.40
CA PHE A 335 16.92 18.15 -12.44
C PHE A 335 18.41 17.82 -12.24
N SER A 336 19.33 18.69 -12.69
CA SER A 336 20.77 18.48 -12.49
C SER A 336 21.20 18.51 -11.02
N ASN A 337 20.50 19.27 -10.18
CA ASN A 337 20.75 19.31 -8.73
C ASN A 337 20.05 18.17 -7.96
N LEU A 338 18.96 17.60 -8.51
CA LEU A 338 18.32 16.40 -7.95
C LEU A 338 19.07 15.11 -8.28
N SER A 339 19.84 15.05 -9.38
CA SER A 339 20.69 13.90 -9.70
C SER A 339 21.89 13.78 -8.75
N THR A 340 22.38 14.89 -8.20
CA THR A 340 23.50 14.91 -7.25
C THR A 340 23.13 14.34 -5.88
N LEU A 341 21.86 14.47 -5.47
CA LEU A 341 21.34 13.87 -4.23
C LEU A 341 20.99 12.38 -4.36
N ARG A 342 20.87 11.85 -5.59
CA ARG A 342 20.61 10.43 -5.86
C ARG A 342 21.88 9.56 -5.78
N SER A 343 23.06 10.19 -5.85
CA SER A 343 24.37 9.53 -5.86
C SER A 343 24.77 8.89 -4.52
N ASN A 344 24.19 9.31 -3.39
CA ASN A 344 24.61 8.84 -2.05
C ASN A 344 23.72 7.74 -1.46
N ALA A 345 22.73 7.22 -2.19
CA ALA A 345 21.76 6.25 -1.67
C ALA A 345 21.68 4.93 -2.47
N GLN A 346 22.63 4.69 -3.39
CA GLN A 346 22.59 3.56 -4.33
C GLN A 346 23.53 2.39 -3.99
N SER A 347 24.02 2.30 -2.75
CA SER A 347 25.01 1.28 -2.35
C SER A 347 24.42 -0.04 -1.86
N ARG A 348 23.09 -0.26 -1.89
CA ARG A 348 22.47 -1.54 -1.49
C ARG A 348 21.15 -1.78 -2.22
N LEU A 349 21.19 -2.52 -3.33
CA LEU A 349 20.13 -3.44 -3.79
C LEU A 349 20.58 -4.11 -5.08
N VAL A 350 21.17 -5.31 -4.95
CA VAL A 350 21.52 -6.18 -6.08
C VAL A 350 20.34 -7.13 -6.34
N ALA A 351 20.07 -7.31 -7.63
CA ALA A 351 19.18 -8.28 -8.26
C ALA A 351 17.66 -8.08 -8.09
N PHE A 352 17.02 -7.44 -9.08
CA PHE A 352 16.15 -8.09 -10.07
C PHE A 352 15.41 -7.02 -10.90
N HIS A 353 15.81 -6.91 -12.18
CA HIS A 353 15.19 -6.13 -13.27
C HIS A 353 14.85 -4.64 -12.97
N SER A 354 15.88 -3.79 -13.04
CA SER A 354 15.73 -2.34 -13.11
C SER A 354 15.35 -1.84 -14.50
N PRO A 355 14.49 -0.81 -14.61
CA PRO A 355 14.18 -0.12 -15.86
C PRO A 355 15.33 0.85 -16.23
N ASN A 356 15.73 0.85 -17.50
CA ASN A 356 16.81 1.66 -18.08
C ASN A 356 18.18 1.48 -17.40
N ILE A 357 18.80 0.31 -17.60
CA ILE A 357 20.26 0.27 -17.60
C ILE A 357 20.72 1.16 -18.76
N MET A 358 21.52 2.20 -18.49
CA MET A 358 22.17 2.98 -19.54
C MET A 358 23.07 2.03 -20.35
N GLN A 359 22.55 1.50 -21.46
CA GLN A 359 23.32 0.70 -22.40
C GLN A 359 23.99 1.65 -23.40
N SER A 360 25.26 1.40 -23.71
CA SER A 360 26.03 2.19 -24.69
C SER A 360 25.52 2.02 -26.13
N GLY A 361 24.80 0.93 -26.43
CA GLY A 361 24.44 0.54 -27.79
C GLY A 361 25.56 -0.18 -28.55
N ILE A 362 26.73 -0.38 -27.94
CA ILE A 362 27.85 -1.11 -28.51
C ILE A 362 27.53 -2.62 -28.56
N SER A 363 27.68 -3.22 -29.73
CA SER A 363 27.40 -4.64 -29.99
C SER A 363 28.69 -5.44 -30.22
N ALA A 364 28.60 -6.76 -30.03
CA ALA A 364 29.66 -7.72 -30.31
C ALA A 364 29.83 -7.94 -31.82
N SER A 365 31.07 -7.90 -32.29
CA SER A 365 31.41 -8.22 -33.68
C SER A 365 31.13 -9.69 -33.98
N GLN A 366 30.95 -10.01 -35.27
CA GLN A 366 30.83 -11.41 -35.69
C GLN A 366 32.12 -12.20 -35.43
N GLU A 367 33.28 -11.54 -35.55
CA GLU A 367 34.58 -12.13 -35.22
C GLU A 367 34.65 -12.60 -33.76
N LEU A 368 34.11 -11.80 -32.83
CA LEU A 368 34.06 -12.17 -31.41
C LEU A 368 33.16 -13.39 -31.17
N LYS A 369 32.03 -13.47 -31.87
CA LYS A 369 31.11 -14.62 -31.78
C LYS A 369 31.76 -15.89 -32.33
N SER A 370 32.49 -15.80 -33.45
CA SER A 370 33.26 -16.92 -34.00
C SER A 370 34.37 -17.37 -33.04
N ALA A 371 35.14 -16.43 -32.48
CA ALA A 371 36.20 -16.72 -31.51
C ALA A 371 35.65 -17.36 -30.22
N LEU A 372 34.46 -16.95 -29.77
CA LEU A 372 33.78 -17.61 -28.66
C LEU A 372 33.38 -19.05 -29.02
N GLY A 373 32.89 -19.28 -30.25
CA GLY A 373 32.60 -20.63 -30.74
C GLY A 373 33.83 -21.55 -30.69
N GLU A 374 35.00 -21.04 -31.09
CA GLU A 374 36.27 -21.75 -30.95
C GLU A 374 36.64 -22.02 -29.49
N LEU A 375 36.45 -21.04 -28.59
CA LEU A 375 36.67 -21.20 -27.16
C LEU A 375 35.74 -22.26 -26.54
N ILE A 376 34.52 -22.44 -27.04
CA ILE A 376 33.61 -23.46 -26.47
C ILE A 376 34.05 -24.88 -26.90
N VAL A 377 34.63 -25.02 -28.08
CA VAL A 377 34.92 -26.33 -28.69
C VAL A 377 36.37 -26.78 -28.49
N SER A 378 37.35 -25.88 -28.53
CA SER A 378 38.78 -26.21 -28.46
C SER A 378 39.28 -26.22 -27.02
N SER A 379 40.16 -27.15 -26.62
CA SER A 379 40.83 -27.14 -25.31
C SER A 379 42.14 -26.35 -25.28
N SER A 380 42.63 -25.87 -26.43
CA SER A 380 43.92 -25.17 -26.50
C SER A 380 43.92 -23.77 -25.86
N GLN A 381 42.74 -23.18 -25.69
CA GLN A 381 42.56 -21.83 -25.14
C GLN A 381 41.80 -21.89 -23.81
N ARG A 382 42.38 -21.33 -22.75
CA ARG A 382 41.71 -21.16 -21.45
C ARG A 382 40.69 -20.03 -21.49
N GLY A 383 40.95 -18.99 -22.27
CA GLY A 383 40.09 -17.82 -22.33
C GLY A 383 40.33 -16.93 -23.53
N LEU A 384 39.46 -15.93 -23.67
CA LEU A 384 39.48 -14.95 -24.74
C LEU A 384 39.34 -13.55 -24.17
N ILE A 385 40.25 -12.65 -24.56
CA ILE A 385 40.13 -11.23 -24.23
C ILE A 385 39.23 -10.57 -25.26
N ALA A 386 38.38 -9.65 -24.82
CA ALA A 386 37.59 -8.80 -25.69
C ALA A 386 37.75 -7.33 -25.28
N ARG A 387 37.77 -6.45 -26.28
CA ARG A 387 37.99 -5.01 -26.11
C ARG A 387 36.99 -4.21 -26.93
N ILE A 388 36.74 -2.98 -26.52
CA ILE A 388 35.91 -2.05 -27.28
C ILE A 388 36.84 -1.26 -28.20
N ASP A 389 36.71 -1.47 -29.52
CA ASP A 389 37.39 -0.67 -30.54
C ASP A 389 36.36 -0.13 -31.53
N LYS A 390 36.47 1.16 -31.88
CA LYS A 390 35.56 1.86 -32.80
C LYS A 390 34.07 1.52 -32.58
N GLU A 391 33.61 1.62 -31.33
CA GLU A 391 32.21 1.40 -30.93
C GLU A 391 31.67 -0.02 -31.21
N THR A 392 32.57 -1.01 -31.33
CA THR A 392 32.23 -2.43 -31.46
C THR A 392 33.09 -3.25 -30.49
N ILE A 393 32.55 -4.36 -29.97
CA ILE A 393 33.35 -5.29 -29.16
C ILE A 393 34.06 -6.26 -30.10
N VAL A 394 35.38 -6.25 -30.09
CA VAL A 394 36.23 -7.07 -30.97
C VAL A 394 37.06 -8.06 -30.14
N PRO A 395 37.41 -9.24 -30.71
CA PRO A 395 38.29 -10.17 -30.04
C PRO A 395 39.71 -9.60 -29.91
N GLY A 396 40.35 -9.91 -28.79
CA GLY A 396 41.75 -9.61 -28.47
C GLY A 396 42.59 -10.89 -28.50
N ALA A 397 43.62 -10.94 -27.67
CA ALA A 397 44.46 -12.13 -27.55
C ALA A 397 43.70 -13.30 -26.88
N ALA A 398 43.92 -14.51 -27.38
CA ALA A 398 43.51 -15.73 -26.71
C ALA A 398 44.51 -16.09 -25.61
N ILE A 399 44.01 -16.61 -24.49
CA ILE A 399 44.81 -17.06 -23.36
C ILE A 399 45.03 -18.56 -23.53
N SER A 400 46.27 -19.00 -23.69
CA SER A 400 46.60 -20.42 -23.82
C SER A 400 46.30 -21.19 -22.53
N SER A 401 45.80 -22.41 -22.67
CA SER A 401 45.77 -23.37 -21.56
C SER A 401 47.08 -24.15 -21.57
N SER A 402 47.94 -23.91 -20.59
CA SER A 402 49.27 -24.52 -20.48
C SER A 402 49.42 -25.41 -19.25
N ALA A 403 48.55 -25.25 -18.26
CA ALA A 403 48.56 -25.98 -17.00
C ALA A 403 47.41 -26.99 -16.89
N SER A 404 47.51 -27.91 -15.93
CA SER A 404 46.51 -28.96 -15.68
C SER A 404 45.25 -28.45 -14.97
N THR A 405 45.30 -27.27 -14.33
CA THR A 405 44.18 -26.72 -13.57
C THR A 405 43.86 -25.28 -13.97
N PHE A 406 42.59 -24.92 -13.82
CA PHE A 406 42.08 -23.56 -14.04
C PHE A 406 42.86 -22.50 -13.25
N LEU A 407 43.18 -22.78 -11.97
CA LEU A 407 43.86 -21.81 -11.10
C LEU A 407 45.29 -21.52 -11.54
N ASP A 408 46.00 -22.53 -12.05
CA ASP A 408 47.36 -22.38 -12.54
C ASP A 408 47.37 -21.58 -13.85
N ASP A 409 46.38 -21.80 -14.73
CA ASP A 409 46.26 -21.03 -15.98
C ASP A 409 45.95 -19.54 -15.75
N LEU A 410 45.49 -19.14 -14.55
CA LEU A 410 45.25 -17.71 -14.24
C LEU A 410 46.55 -16.89 -14.24
N SER A 411 47.72 -17.50 -14.02
CA SER A 411 48.99 -16.75 -14.11
C SER A 411 49.25 -16.20 -15.50
N ASN A 412 48.70 -16.85 -16.54
CA ASN A 412 48.83 -16.43 -17.94
C ASN A 412 48.07 -15.12 -18.22
N LEU A 413 47.16 -14.69 -17.34
CA LEU A 413 46.46 -13.40 -17.48
C LEU A 413 47.34 -12.19 -17.22
N SER A 414 48.39 -12.35 -16.39
CA SER A 414 49.25 -11.25 -15.94
C SER A 414 49.92 -10.49 -17.09
N THR A 415 50.23 -11.16 -18.20
CA THR A 415 50.86 -10.57 -19.39
C THR A 415 49.91 -9.68 -20.20
N HIS A 416 48.61 -9.85 -20.01
CA HIS A 416 47.57 -9.13 -20.76
C HIS A 416 46.92 -8.00 -19.96
N ILE A 417 47.07 -7.99 -18.64
CA ILE A 417 46.48 -7.00 -17.74
C ILE A 417 47.38 -5.77 -17.69
N LYS A 418 46.83 -4.59 -18.00
CA LYS A 418 47.52 -3.30 -17.86
C LYS A 418 46.85 -2.45 -16.78
N PRO A 419 47.60 -1.58 -16.08
CA PRO A 419 47.06 -0.76 -15.01
C PRO A 419 46.10 0.35 -15.49
N ASN A 420 46.19 0.77 -16.76
CA ASN A 420 45.43 1.91 -17.30
C ASN A 420 44.42 1.53 -18.41
N GLU A 421 44.18 0.24 -18.65
CA GLU A 421 43.33 -0.24 -19.75
C GLU A 421 42.25 -1.21 -19.25
N ALA A 422 40.99 -0.95 -19.60
CA ALA A 422 39.86 -1.83 -19.29
C ALA A 422 39.70 -2.95 -20.33
N LEU A 423 39.31 -4.15 -19.87
CA LEU A 423 39.22 -5.36 -20.69
C LEU A 423 38.03 -6.22 -20.26
N TYR A 424 37.46 -6.96 -21.21
CA TYR A 424 36.62 -8.12 -20.92
C TYR A 424 37.43 -9.39 -21.07
N ILE A 425 37.26 -10.33 -20.15
CA ILE A 425 37.98 -11.60 -20.16
C ILE A 425 36.94 -12.70 -20.02
N LEU A 426 36.87 -13.57 -21.02
CA LEU A 426 35.97 -14.71 -21.05
C LEU A 426 36.80 -15.95 -20.69
N LEU A 427 36.57 -16.55 -19.53
CA LEU A 427 37.38 -17.65 -19.00
C LEU A 427 36.58 -18.95 -18.96
N ARG A 428 37.23 -20.07 -19.25
CA ARG A 428 36.65 -21.40 -19.04
C ARG A 428 37.03 -21.96 -17.69
N ARG A 429 36.03 -22.23 -16.86
CA ARG A 429 36.22 -22.79 -15.52
C ARG A 429 36.59 -24.28 -15.55
N ALA A 430 36.09 -25.03 -16.52
CA ALA A 430 36.31 -26.45 -16.64
C ALA A 430 37.75 -26.79 -17.02
N ASP A 431 38.39 -27.73 -16.30
CA ASP A 431 39.74 -28.21 -16.63
C ASP A 431 39.76 -29.07 -17.90
N SER A 432 38.65 -29.74 -18.22
CA SER A 432 38.49 -30.59 -19.39
C SER A 432 37.16 -30.37 -20.12
N LEU A 433 37.17 -30.51 -21.45
CA LEU A 433 35.98 -30.45 -22.31
C LEU A 433 34.97 -31.59 -22.04
N ALA A 434 35.40 -32.66 -21.37
CA ALA A 434 34.55 -33.77 -20.96
C ALA A 434 33.76 -33.46 -19.67
N SER A 435 34.07 -32.35 -18.99
CA SER A 435 33.33 -31.93 -17.80
C SER A 435 31.85 -31.71 -18.12
N PRO A 436 30.92 -32.14 -17.24
CA PRO A 436 29.50 -31.82 -17.38
C PRO A 436 29.26 -30.31 -17.27
N ASP A 437 30.09 -29.60 -16.49
CA ASP A 437 30.08 -28.15 -16.39
C ASP A 437 30.98 -27.56 -17.48
N LYS A 438 30.39 -26.96 -18.50
CA LYS A 438 31.06 -26.24 -19.60
C LYS A 438 30.89 -24.73 -19.48
N SER A 439 30.57 -24.24 -18.28
CA SER A 439 30.36 -22.83 -18.05
C SER A 439 31.63 -22.00 -18.29
N LEU A 440 31.39 -20.80 -18.80
CA LEU A 440 32.37 -19.74 -18.91
C LEU A 440 32.08 -18.68 -17.83
N VAL A 441 33.10 -17.92 -17.48
CA VAL A 441 33.00 -16.78 -16.56
C VAL A 441 33.31 -15.52 -17.35
N ALA A 442 32.39 -14.56 -17.30
CA ALA A 442 32.58 -13.25 -17.92
C ALA A 442 33.14 -12.25 -16.91
N VAL A 443 34.43 -11.99 -16.99
CA VAL A 443 35.13 -11.04 -16.12
C VAL A 443 35.21 -9.68 -16.82
N THR A 444 34.78 -8.62 -16.12
CA THR A 444 34.91 -7.23 -16.56
C THR A 444 35.97 -6.57 -15.68
N TYR A 445 37.17 -6.38 -16.24
CA TYR A 445 38.29 -5.74 -15.55
C TYR A 445 38.33 -4.26 -15.91
N VAL A 446 38.17 -3.39 -14.92
CA VAL A 446 38.17 -1.93 -15.09
C VAL A 446 39.06 -1.31 -14.01
N PRO A 447 40.34 -1.03 -14.30
CA PRO A 447 41.23 -0.54 -13.27
C PRO A 447 40.94 0.90 -12.86
N ASN A 448 41.26 1.23 -11.61
CA ASN A 448 41.02 2.55 -11.05
C ASN A 448 41.80 3.66 -11.76
N ALA A 449 42.93 3.35 -12.39
CA ALA A 449 43.70 4.31 -13.17
C ALA A 449 43.24 4.45 -14.64
N ALA A 450 42.26 3.64 -15.11
CA ALA A 450 41.73 3.77 -16.46
C ALA A 450 41.02 5.13 -16.69
N PRO A 451 41.08 5.68 -17.92
CA PRO A 451 40.32 6.88 -18.27
C PRO A 451 38.82 6.73 -18.03
N VAL A 452 38.15 7.80 -17.56
CA VAL A 452 36.71 7.79 -17.22
C VAL A 452 35.85 7.31 -18.39
N ARG A 453 36.22 7.67 -19.63
CA ARG A 453 35.53 7.20 -20.85
C ARG A 453 35.53 5.67 -20.95
N GLN A 454 36.67 5.01 -20.71
CA GLN A 454 36.75 3.55 -20.74
C GLN A 454 35.91 2.94 -19.62
N LYS A 455 36.00 3.47 -18.40
CA LYS A 455 35.19 3.01 -17.26
C LYS A 455 33.69 3.04 -17.58
N MET A 456 33.22 4.15 -18.15
CA MET A 456 31.81 4.30 -18.56
C MET A 456 31.42 3.33 -19.67
N LEU A 457 32.24 3.19 -20.72
CA LEU A 457 31.95 2.30 -21.85
C LEU A 457 31.91 0.83 -21.41
N PHE A 458 32.89 0.36 -20.64
CA PHE A 458 32.91 -1.03 -20.19
C PHE A 458 31.80 -1.32 -19.17
N ALA A 459 31.53 -0.42 -18.22
CA ALA A 459 30.44 -0.61 -17.26
C ALA A 459 29.05 -0.65 -17.92
N SER A 460 28.81 0.19 -18.93
CA SER A 460 27.52 0.27 -19.63
C SER A 460 27.33 -0.82 -20.70
N THR A 461 28.41 -1.44 -21.19
CA THR A 461 28.36 -2.43 -22.27
C THR A 461 28.41 -3.89 -21.77
N ARG A 462 28.90 -4.15 -20.54
CA ARG A 462 29.09 -5.53 -20.03
C ARG A 462 27.87 -6.45 -20.13
N LEU A 463 26.67 -5.91 -19.89
CA LEU A 463 25.43 -6.72 -19.95
C LEU A 463 25.01 -6.99 -21.39
N THR A 464 25.32 -6.08 -22.32
CA THR A 464 25.10 -6.31 -23.76
C THR A 464 26.02 -7.41 -24.26
N LEU A 465 27.29 -7.43 -23.84
CA LEU A 465 28.25 -8.48 -24.16
C LEU A 465 27.72 -9.87 -23.78
N VAL A 466 27.38 -10.08 -22.50
CA VAL A 466 26.89 -11.38 -22.00
C VAL A 466 25.59 -11.79 -22.71
N ARG A 467 24.68 -10.84 -22.96
CA ARG A 467 23.42 -11.12 -23.68
C ARG A 467 23.64 -11.52 -25.14
N GLU A 468 24.55 -10.86 -25.85
CA GLU A 468 24.80 -11.13 -27.27
C GLU A 468 25.67 -12.37 -27.51
N LEU A 469 26.46 -12.77 -26.52
CA LEU A 469 27.28 -13.98 -26.55
C LEU A 469 26.56 -15.23 -26.01
N GLY A 470 25.32 -15.10 -25.53
CA GLY A 470 24.54 -16.19 -24.94
C GLY A 470 24.74 -16.25 -23.42
N GLY A 471 23.77 -15.72 -22.66
CA GLY A 471 23.86 -15.64 -21.19
C GLY A 471 23.89 -17.00 -20.50
N GLU A 472 23.42 -18.05 -21.16
CA GLU A 472 23.50 -19.45 -20.74
C GLU A 472 24.93 -19.96 -20.59
N HIS A 473 25.88 -19.40 -21.36
CA HIS A 473 27.29 -19.77 -21.24
C HIS A 473 27.95 -19.14 -20.01
N PHE A 474 27.37 -18.07 -19.46
CA PHE A 474 27.96 -17.27 -18.38
C PHE A 474 27.07 -17.26 -17.14
N PRO A 475 27.02 -18.35 -16.34
CA PRO A 475 26.27 -18.36 -15.08
C PRO A 475 26.83 -17.35 -14.08
N GLU A 476 28.10 -16.99 -14.24
CA GLU A 476 28.82 -16.07 -13.36
C GLU A 476 29.46 -14.95 -14.16
N SER A 477 29.27 -13.71 -13.69
CA SER A 477 29.94 -12.53 -14.21
C SER A 477 30.56 -11.75 -13.07
N ILE A 478 31.86 -11.51 -13.18
CA ILE A 478 32.68 -10.90 -12.12
C ILE A 478 33.13 -9.53 -12.59
N PHE A 479 33.16 -8.56 -11.68
CA PHE A 479 33.70 -7.24 -11.93
C PHE A 479 34.90 -7.02 -11.02
N THR A 480 36.05 -6.72 -11.61
CA THR A 480 37.32 -6.53 -10.89
C THR A 480 37.93 -5.18 -11.23
N THR A 481 38.66 -4.62 -10.27
CA THR A 481 39.34 -3.32 -10.41
C THR A 481 40.83 -3.42 -10.12
N GLU A 482 41.26 -4.42 -9.36
CA GLU A 482 42.66 -4.65 -9.04
C GLU A 482 43.16 -5.91 -9.74
N PRO A 483 44.42 -5.91 -10.24
CA PRO A 483 44.99 -7.08 -10.90
C PRO A 483 45.12 -8.29 -9.96
N ASP A 484 45.30 -8.04 -8.66
CA ASP A 484 45.44 -9.09 -7.63
C ASP A 484 44.17 -9.95 -7.51
N GLU A 485 43.00 -9.40 -7.84
CA GLU A 485 41.72 -10.11 -7.86
C GLU A 485 41.65 -11.19 -8.95
N LEU A 486 42.49 -11.08 -9.99
CA LEU A 486 42.56 -12.02 -11.12
C LEU A 486 43.61 -13.12 -10.92
N THR A 487 44.28 -13.15 -9.77
CA THR A 487 45.23 -14.21 -9.39
C THR A 487 44.51 -15.43 -8.81
N ALA A 488 45.19 -16.57 -8.70
CA ALA A 488 44.65 -17.74 -8.02
C ALA A 488 44.19 -17.44 -6.58
N THR A 489 44.92 -16.60 -5.86
CA THR A 489 44.55 -16.19 -4.48
C THR A 489 43.32 -15.27 -4.47
N GLY A 490 43.21 -14.36 -5.44
CA GLY A 490 42.03 -13.50 -5.61
C GLY A 490 40.78 -14.31 -5.92
N TRP A 491 40.90 -15.29 -6.81
CA TRP A 491 39.82 -16.20 -7.16
C TRP A 491 39.31 -17.00 -5.95
N GLN A 492 40.23 -17.57 -5.16
CA GLN A 492 39.86 -18.31 -3.95
C GLN A 492 39.09 -17.42 -2.94
N LYS A 493 39.52 -16.16 -2.75
CA LYS A 493 38.79 -15.19 -1.91
C LYS A 493 37.38 -14.90 -2.44
N HIS A 494 37.22 -14.80 -3.76
CA HIS A 494 35.91 -14.60 -4.40
C HIS A 494 34.96 -15.78 -4.17
N VAL A 495 35.46 -17.01 -4.32
CA VAL A 495 34.69 -18.23 -4.02
C VAL A 495 34.28 -18.25 -2.54
N GLN A 496 35.22 -18.00 -1.63
CA GLN A 496 34.95 -17.96 -0.19
C GLN A 496 33.92 -16.89 0.20
N HIS A 497 33.98 -15.72 -0.44
CA HIS A 497 32.98 -14.66 -0.23
C HIS A 497 31.59 -15.07 -0.73
N THR A 498 31.52 -15.74 -1.88
CA THR A 498 30.24 -16.20 -2.46
C THR A 498 29.58 -17.30 -1.63
N GLU A 499 30.37 -18.14 -0.97
CA GLU A 499 29.90 -19.17 -0.03
C GLU A 499 29.55 -18.62 1.36
N SER A 500 29.95 -17.39 1.67
CA SER A 500 29.69 -16.77 2.97
C SER A 500 28.21 -16.41 3.16
N SER A 501 27.75 -16.43 4.41
CA SER A 501 26.38 -16.07 4.74
C SER A 501 26.11 -14.59 4.45
N ASN A 502 24.99 -14.31 3.79
CA ASN A 502 24.56 -12.93 3.56
C ASN A 502 24.39 -12.17 4.89
N PRO A 503 24.86 -10.92 4.97
CA PRO A 503 24.68 -10.11 6.18
C PRO A 503 23.20 -9.76 6.37
N LEU A 504 22.60 -10.30 7.44
CA LEU A 504 21.22 -10.02 7.83
C LEU A 504 21.16 -8.81 8.76
N THR A 505 20.09 -8.03 8.65
CA THR A 505 19.77 -7.01 9.66
C THR A 505 19.19 -7.65 10.93
N ALA A 506 19.27 -6.95 12.06
CA ALA A 506 18.69 -7.43 13.31
C ALA A 506 17.18 -7.70 13.21
N GLU A 507 16.46 -6.94 12.38
CA GLU A 507 15.04 -7.18 12.12
C GLU A 507 14.81 -8.48 11.34
N GLU A 508 15.58 -8.70 10.25
CA GLU A 508 15.48 -9.93 9.46
C GLU A 508 15.85 -11.17 10.27
N GLN A 509 16.87 -11.06 11.13
CA GLN A 509 17.25 -12.12 12.05
C GLN A 509 16.11 -12.44 13.02
N SER A 510 15.49 -11.42 13.62
CA SER A 510 14.35 -11.63 14.53
C SER A 510 13.12 -12.25 13.85
N LEU A 511 12.88 -11.92 12.57
CA LEU A 511 11.79 -12.51 11.79
C LEU A 511 12.06 -13.97 11.47
N GLN A 512 13.31 -14.31 11.18
CA GLN A 512 13.74 -15.68 10.98
C GLN A 512 13.55 -16.49 12.26
N ASP A 513 13.95 -15.95 13.42
CA ASP A 513 13.77 -16.59 14.72
C ASP A 513 12.27 -16.86 15.03
N ILE A 514 11.39 -15.89 14.74
CA ILE A 514 9.93 -16.05 14.91
C ILE A 514 9.40 -17.15 13.98
N LYS A 515 9.84 -17.16 12.72
CA LYS A 515 9.40 -18.17 11.74
C LYS A 515 9.81 -19.57 12.16
N ASP A 516 11.01 -19.72 12.70
CA ASP A 516 11.51 -20.99 13.19
C ASP A 516 10.76 -21.45 14.44
N ALA A 517 10.41 -20.52 15.34
CA ALA A 517 9.54 -20.78 16.50
C ALA A 517 8.11 -21.20 16.09
N GLU A 518 7.49 -20.50 15.13
CA GLU A 518 6.16 -20.86 14.60
C GLU A 518 6.16 -22.23 13.90
N ALA A 519 7.24 -22.56 13.18
CA ALA A 519 7.42 -23.86 12.55
C ALA A 519 7.58 -24.99 13.58
N LEU A 520 8.26 -24.74 14.70
CA LEU A 520 8.37 -25.66 15.83
C LEU A 520 6.99 -25.85 16.51
N GLU A 521 6.25 -24.78 16.77
CA GLU A 521 4.89 -24.87 17.34
C GLU A 521 3.93 -25.63 16.43
N SER A 522 4.04 -25.44 15.11
CA SER A 522 3.20 -26.14 14.12
C SER A 522 3.48 -27.65 14.03
N ARG A 523 4.65 -28.10 14.48
CA ARG A 523 5.07 -29.51 14.47
C ARG A 523 4.82 -30.24 15.80
N GLY A 524 4.51 -29.51 16.88
CA GLY A 524 4.28 -30.11 18.19
C GLY A 524 2.87 -30.68 18.37
N THR A 525 2.75 -31.90 18.89
CA THR A 525 1.50 -32.45 19.45
C THR A 525 1.18 -31.77 20.78
N ARG A 526 0.73 -30.50 20.73
CA ARG A 526 0.30 -29.81 21.95
C ARG A 526 -1.15 -30.19 22.27
N GLY A 527 -1.31 -31.03 23.28
CA GLY A 527 -2.60 -31.30 23.93
C GLY A 527 -3.27 -29.99 24.38
N GLN A 528 -4.56 -29.85 24.03
CA GLN A 528 -5.58 -28.98 24.63
C GLN A 528 -5.15 -27.58 25.14
N SER A 529 -4.39 -26.81 24.36
CA SER A 529 -4.23 -25.38 24.61
C SER A 529 -4.57 -24.49 23.41
N LEU A 530 -5.03 -25.07 22.29
CA LEU A 530 -5.54 -24.30 21.16
C LEU A 530 -7.03 -23.98 21.35
N ALA A 531 -7.31 -22.69 21.49
CA ALA A 531 -8.54 -22.05 21.01
C ALA A 531 -9.90 -22.46 21.62
N GLN A 532 -9.97 -23.01 22.83
CA GLN A 532 -11.19 -22.87 23.63
C GLN A 532 -11.11 -21.57 24.43
N GLY A 533 -11.69 -20.49 23.87
CA GLY A 533 -12.05 -19.32 24.66
C GLY A 533 -12.77 -19.78 25.93
N GLY A 534 -12.41 -19.18 27.07
CA GLY A 534 -12.78 -19.66 28.42
C GLY A 534 -14.19 -20.26 28.47
N ARG A 535 -14.26 -21.53 28.87
CA ARG A 535 -15.54 -22.25 29.04
C ARG A 535 -16.34 -21.53 30.11
N LEU A 536 -17.38 -20.79 29.71
CA LEU A 536 -18.27 -20.13 30.66
C LEU A 536 -19.08 -21.21 31.39
N ALA A 537 -18.86 -21.41 32.69
CA ALA A 537 -19.64 -22.36 33.48
C ALA A 537 -21.13 -21.97 33.39
N ILE A 538 -21.96 -22.89 32.88
CA ILE A 538 -23.39 -22.66 32.70
C ILE A 538 -24.10 -23.16 33.95
N ARG A 539 -25.02 -22.36 34.48
CA ARG A 539 -26.01 -22.82 35.46
C ARG A 539 -27.21 -23.35 34.68
N ALA A 540 -27.65 -24.58 34.93
CA ALA A 540 -28.79 -25.18 34.25
C ALA A 540 -29.92 -25.43 35.25
N ASP A 541 -31.16 -25.26 34.80
CA ASP A 541 -32.34 -25.62 35.58
C ASP A 541 -32.46 -27.16 35.69
N ASP A 542 -32.91 -27.66 36.85
CA ASP A 542 -33.00 -29.10 37.16
C ASP A 542 -33.92 -29.87 36.19
N GLU A 543 -34.88 -29.18 35.56
CA GLU A 543 -35.83 -29.75 34.59
C GLU A 543 -35.17 -30.19 33.27
N ILE A 544 -34.00 -29.62 32.93
CA ILE A 544 -33.31 -29.89 31.66
C ILE A 544 -32.79 -31.32 31.61
N ALA A 545 -32.18 -31.80 32.70
CA ALA A 545 -31.65 -33.16 32.76
C ALA A 545 -32.77 -34.20 32.51
N GLY A 546 -33.93 -34.01 33.13
CA GLY A 546 -35.10 -34.88 32.93
C GLY A 546 -35.69 -34.80 31.53
N ALA A 547 -35.68 -33.64 30.88
CA ALA A 547 -36.13 -33.50 29.47
C ALA A 547 -35.17 -34.18 28.49
N LEU A 548 -33.85 -34.02 28.69
CA LEU A 548 -32.82 -34.64 27.85
C LEU A 548 -32.79 -36.17 28.03
N GLN A 549 -33.02 -36.68 29.24
CA GLN A 549 -33.15 -38.13 29.46
C GLN A 549 -34.38 -38.72 28.76
N ARG A 550 -35.53 -38.04 28.81
CA ARG A 550 -36.75 -38.45 28.09
C ARG A 550 -36.56 -38.46 26.57
N LEU A 551 -35.81 -37.50 26.03
CA LEU A 551 -35.42 -37.47 24.62
C LEU A 551 -34.60 -38.71 24.23
N GLY A 552 -33.69 -39.16 25.11
CA GLY A 552 -32.89 -40.37 24.91
C GLY A 552 -33.67 -41.68 25.03
N GLN A 553 -34.72 -41.72 25.86
CA GLN A 553 -35.57 -42.89 26.10
C GLN A 553 -36.70 -43.08 25.07
N GLY A 554 -36.79 -42.21 24.06
CA GLY A 554 -37.77 -42.33 22.98
C GLY A 554 -39.12 -41.63 23.24
N GLY A 555 -39.16 -40.67 24.17
CA GLY A 555 -40.31 -39.77 24.34
C GLY A 555 -40.39 -38.70 23.24
N ASP A 556 -40.61 -37.45 23.63
CA ASP A 556 -40.57 -36.29 22.71
C ASP A 556 -39.27 -36.29 21.89
N ASN A 557 -39.35 -35.98 20.59
CA ASN A 557 -38.21 -36.02 19.68
C ASN A 557 -37.52 -34.65 19.48
N LEU A 558 -38.01 -33.57 20.12
CA LEU A 558 -37.42 -32.24 20.10
C LEU A 558 -37.43 -31.60 21.49
N VAL A 559 -36.25 -31.21 21.98
CA VAL A 559 -36.05 -30.42 23.21
C VAL A 559 -35.38 -29.10 22.87
N GLN A 560 -35.98 -27.98 23.28
CA GLN A 560 -35.45 -26.64 23.04
C GLN A 560 -35.05 -25.94 24.34
N LEU A 561 -33.86 -25.35 24.34
CA LEU A 561 -33.28 -24.65 25.47
C LEU A 561 -32.97 -23.19 25.11
N ARG A 562 -33.11 -22.31 26.10
CA ARG A 562 -32.76 -20.89 26.02
C ARG A 562 -31.88 -20.50 27.18
N MET A 563 -30.82 -19.75 26.90
CA MET A 563 -30.08 -19.02 27.91
C MET A 563 -30.79 -17.72 28.27
N ASP A 564 -31.12 -17.52 29.54
CA ASP A 564 -31.60 -16.24 30.04
C ASP A 564 -30.41 -15.25 30.14
N PRO A 565 -30.39 -14.13 29.38
CA PRO A 565 -29.27 -13.20 29.37
C PRO A 565 -29.15 -12.36 30.65
N ALA A 566 -30.15 -12.35 31.53
CA ALA A 566 -30.14 -11.62 32.80
C ALA A 566 -29.56 -12.46 33.95
N THR A 567 -29.95 -13.73 34.04
CA THR A 567 -29.51 -14.65 35.10
C THR A 567 -28.37 -15.56 34.68
N GLU A 568 -28.05 -15.62 33.37
CA GLU A 568 -27.03 -16.51 32.78
C GLU A 568 -27.30 -17.99 33.11
N THR A 569 -28.59 -18.34 33.19
CA THR A 569 -29.09 -19.69 33.46
C THR A 569 -29.70 -20.27 32.19
N LEU A 570 -29.37 -21.52 31.87
CA LEU A 570 -29.97 -22.30 30.81
C LEU A 570 -31.32 -22.83 31.29
N ARG A 571 -32.38 -22.54 30.53
CA ARG A 571 -33.76 -22.92 30.83
C ARG A 571 -34.37 -23.78 29.72
N LEU A 572 -35.26 -24.68 30.11
CA LEU A 572 -36.10 -25.43 29.18
C LEU A 572 -37.20 -24.52 28.60
N VAL A 573 -37.39 -24.56 27.29
CA VAL A 573 -38.42 -23.77 26.60
C VAL A 573 -39.61 -24.65 26.23
N SER A 574 -39.32 -25.79 25.62
CA SER A 574 -40.32 -26.74 25.15
C SER A 574 -39.72 -28.14 25.03
N SER A 575 -40.58 -29.13 25.25
CA SER A 575 -40.36 -30.54 24.93
C SER A 575 -41.57 -30.93 24.09
N SER A 576 -41.35 -31.26 22.82
CA SER A 576 -42.43 -31.51 21.86
C SER A 576 -42.00 -32.54 20.83
N SER A 577 -42.99 -33.09 20.11
CA SER A 577 -42.73 -33.91 18.94
C SER A 577 -42.82 -33.05 17.67
N ALA A 578 -41.75 -33.03 16.85
CA ALA A 578 -41.64 -32.32 15.59
C ALA A 578 -41.20 -33.26 14.46
N THR A 579 -41.67 -33.01 13.25
CA THR A 579 -41.18 -33.68 12.04
C THR A 579 -40.01 -32.90 11.42
N PRO A 580 -39.16 -33.51 10.58
CA PRO A 580 -38.08 -32.79 9.89
C PRO A 580 -38.54 -31.54 9.12
N SER A 581 -39.77 -31.59 8.57
CA SER A 581 -40.40 -30.49 7.85
C SER A 581 -40.95 -29.36 8.74
N THR A 582 -41.26 -29.64 10.00
CA THR A 582 -41.83 -28.66 10.96
C THR A 582 -40.78 -28.12 11.94
N LEU A 583 -39.57 -28.68 11.93
CA LEU A 583 -38.46 -28.31 12.81
C LEU A 583 -38.03 -26.84 12.64
N ALA A 584 -37.99 -26.33 11.39
CA ALA A 584 -37.69 -24.92 11.12
C ALA A 584 -38.73 -23.99 11.76
N SER A 585 -40.02 -24.36 11.69
CA SER A 585 -41.12 -23.57 12.27
C SER A 585 -41.14 -23.59 13.80
N ALA A 586 -40.53 -24.59 14.42
CA ALA A 586 -40.39 -24.65 15.88
C ALA A 586 -39.27 -23.73 16.41
N VAL A 587 -38.36 -23.23 15.56
CA VAL A 587 -37.24 -22.38 15.98
C VAL A 587 -37.61 -20.90 15.86
N ASP A 588 -37.29 -20.15 16.91
CA ASP A 588 -37.55 -18.71 16.99
C ASP A 588 -36.70 -17.92 15.96
N PRO A 589 -37.30 -17.06 15.11
CA PRO A 589 -36.56 -16.29 14.12
C PRO A 589 -35.85 -15.05 14.70
N LYS A 590 -36.10 -14.69 15.97
CA LYS A 590 -35.56 -13.48 16.62
C LYS A 590 -34.61 -13.80 17.76
N GLU A 591 -34.85 -14.87 18.50
CA GLU A 591 -34.03 -15.28 19.65
C GLU A 591 -33.15 -16.51 19.35
N PRO A 592 -31.88 -16.55 19.80
CA PRO A 592 -31.06 -17.76 19.69
C PRO A 592 -31.64 -18.93 20.51
N ARG A 593 -31.47 -20.15 20.00
CA ARG A 593 -31.96 -21.39 20.64
C ARG A 593 -30.94 -22.51 20.50
N TYR A 594 -30.91 -23.38 21.50
CA TYR A 594 -30.30 -24.71 21.36
C TYR A 594 -31.41 -25.75 21.24
N SER A 595 -31.36 -26.57 20.21
CA SER A 595 -32.35 -27.61 19.97
C SER A 595 -31.65 -28.97 19.90
N PHE A 596 -32.14 -29.93 20.67
CA PHE A 596 -31.76 -31.32 20.55
C PHE A 596 -32.89 -32.06 19.85
N TYR A 597 -32.59 -32.61 18.68
CA TYR A 597 -33.55 -33.32 17.85
C TYR A 597 -33.13 -34.78 17.70
N ARG A 598 -34.05 -35.72 17.95
CA ARG A 598 -33.84 -37.15 17.73
C ARG A 598 -34.32 -37.49 16.32
N HIS A 599 -33.38 -37.87 15.45
CA HIS A 599 -33.69 -38.27 14.08
C HIS A 599 -34.14 -39.73 14.02
N ASP A 600 -35.12 -40.04 13.16
CA ASP A 600 -35.75 -41.36 13.04
C ASP A 600 -34.95 -42.38 12.21
N ASP A 601 -33.62 -42.31 12.27
CA ASP A 601 -32.73 -43.29 11.64
C ASP A 601 -32.64 -44.57 12.51
N ALA A 602 -32.14 -45.67 11.94
CA ALA A 602 -32.04 -46.99 12.61
C ALA A 602 -31.24 -46.95 13.94
N ALA A 603 -30.43 -45.92 14.16
CA ALA A 603 -29.66 -45.68 15.38
C ALA A 603 -30.25 -44.60 16.32
N ALA A 604 -31.40 -44.00 15.99
CA ALA A 604 -32.04 -42.90 16.73
C ALA A 604 -31.07 -41.76 17.11
N SER A 605 -30.24 -41.35 16.15
CA SER A 605 -29.14 -40.40 16.36
C SER A 605 -29.65 -39.01 16.77
N ILE A 606 -28.99 -38.41 17.77
CA ILE A 606 -29.33 -37.07 18.25
C ILE A 606 -28.50 -36.02 17.51
N VAL A 607 -29.20 -35.04 16.94
CA VAL A 607 -28.62 -33.85 16.31
C VAL A 607 -28.73 -32.69 17.28
N PHE A 608 -27.60 -32.06 17.57
CA PHE A 608 -27.56 -30.79 18.29
C PHE A 608 -27.57 -29.64 17.28
N ILE A 609 -28.56 -28.77 17.37
CA ILE A 609 -28.76 -27.64 16.47
C ILE A 609 -28.63 -26.36 17.27
N SER A 610 -27.65 -25.52 16.91
CA SER A 610 -27.46 -24.20 17.50
C SER A 610 -27.92 -23.15 16.50
N THR A 611 -29.10 -22.58 16.72
CA THR A 611 -29.64 -21.52 15.86
C THR A 611 -29.38 -20.16 16.48
N CYS A 612 -28.75 -19.26 15.72
CA CYS A 612 -28.38 -17.93 16.19
C CYS A 612 -28.77 -16.85 15.17
N PRO A 613 -30.02 -16.36 15.22
CA PRO A 613 -30.53 -15.33 14.32
C PRO A 613 -29.63 -14.10 14.26
N SER A 614 -29.43 -13.57 13.05
CA SER A 614 -28.66 -12.34 12.83
C SER A 614 -29.28 -11.12 13.53
N ALA A 615 -30.59 -11.16 13.80
CA ALA A 615 -31.33 -10.15 14.54
C ALA A 615 -31.04 -10.14 16.06
N ALA A 616 -30.44 -11.22 16.60
CA ALA A 616 -30.15 -11.33 18.03
C ALA A 616 -29.06 -10.35 18.48
N LYS A 617 -29.11 -9.92 19.75
CA LYS A 617 -28.14 -8.95 20.28
C LYS A 617 -26.74 -9.55 20.33
N ILE A 618 -25.69 -8.75 20.12
CA ILE A 618 -24.29 -9.21 20.14
C ILE A 618 -23.96 -9.94 21.45
N LYS A 619 -24.47 -9.46 22.60
CA LYS A 619 -24.30 -10.12 23.91
C LYS A 619 -24.84 -11.55 23.89
N GLU A 620 -26.05 -11.76 23.37
CA GLU A 620 -26.70 -13.07 23.27
C GLU A 620 -25.94 -13.97 22.30
N ARG A 621 -25.56 -13.44 21.12
CA ARG A 621 -24.77 -14.20 20.14
C ARG A 621 -23.43 -14.68 20.70
N MET A 622 -22.72 -13.82 21.45
CA MET A 622 -21.48 -14.21 22.12
C MET A 622 -21.72 -15.24 23.23
N LEU A 623 -22.78 -15.07 24.04
CA LEU A 623 -23.14 -15.98 25.12
C LEU A 623 -23.45 -17.38 24.59
N TYR A 624 -24.22 -17.48 23.50
CA TYR A 624 -24.55 -18.76 22.87
C TYR A 624 -23.35 -19.40 22.15
N ALA A 625 -22.47 -18.62 21.51
CA ALA A 625 -21.26 -19.16 20.91
C ALA A 625 -20.28 -19.73 21.95
N ALA A 626 -20.10 -19.02 23.08
CA ALA A 626 -19.21 -19.44 24.16
C ALA A 626 -19.74 -20.63 24.98
N SER A 627 -21.06 -20.71 25.13
CA SER A 627 -21.74 -21.73 25.96
C SER A 627 -21.97 -23.06 25.23
N ARG A 628 -21.87 -23.09 23.90
CA ARG A 628 -22.22 -24.25 23.07
C ARG A 628 -21.53 -25.55 23.50
N GLY A 629 -20.22 -25.50 23.75
CA GLY A 629 -19.46 -26.69 24.16
C GLY A 629 -19.92 -27.25 25.50
N ASN A 630 -20.31 -26.38 26.43
CA ASN A 630 -20.77 -26.77 27.76
C ASN A 630 -22.21 -27.32 27.71
N VAL A 631 -23.09 -26.78 26.87
CA VAL A 631 -24.44 -27.35 26.66
C VAL A 631 -24.37 -28.76 26.08
N VAL A 632 -23.48 -29.00 25.10
CA VAL A 632 -23.24 -30.35 24.57
C VAL A 632 -22.67 -31.28 25.65
N SER A 633 -21.72 -30.79 26.47
CA SER A 633 -21.14 -31.58 27.56
C SER A 633 -22.18 -31.92 28.63
N LEU A 634 -23.08 -31.00 28.96
CA LEU A 634 -24.19 -31.20 29.89
C LEU A 634 -25.14 -32.27 29.38
N ALA A 635 -25.53 -32.19 28.10
CA ALA A 635 -26.40 -33.20 27.49
C ALA A 635 -25.76 -34.60 27.47
N GLN A 636 -24.45 -34.69 27.29
CA GLN A 636 -23.70 -35.95 27.33
C GLN A 636 -23.56 -36.51 28.75
N ASN A 637 -23.18 -35.66 29.72
CA ASN A 637 -22.85 -36.08 31.08
C ASN A 637 -24.09 -36.29 31.96
N GLU A 638 -25.05 -35.36 31.94
CA GLU A 638 -26.24 -35.38 32.80
C GLU A 638 -27.46 -35.94 32.08
N GLY A 639 -27.58 -35.67 30.77
CA GLY A 639 -28.67 -36.17 29.94
C GLY A 639 -28.45 -37.59 29.39
N GLY A 640 -27.23 -38.13 29.49
CA GLY A 640 -26.87 -39.44 28.93
C GLY A 640 -26.95 -39.52 27.39
N LEU A 641 -27.00 -38.38 26.70
CA LEU A 641 -27.24 -38.32 25.26
C LEU A 641 -25.95 -38.42 24.45
N LYS A 642 -25.92 -39.31 23.44
CA LYS A 642 -24.84 -39.36 22.46
C LYS A 642 -25.15 -38.46 21.26
N VAL A 643 -24.67 -37.21 21.31
CA VAL A 643 -24.79 -36.27 20.18
C VAL A 643 -23.96 -36.75 18.99
N ALA A 644 -24.62 -37.15 17.91
CA ALA A 644 -23.99 -37.71 16.71
C ALA A 644 -23.49 -36.62 15.75
N LYS A 645 -24.27 -35.54 15.59
CA LYS A 645 -23.99 -34.43 14.68
C LYS A 645 -24.28 -33.09 15.34
N LYS A 646 -23.56 -32.05 14.91
CA LYS A 646 -23.69 -30.68 15.40
C LYS A 646 -23.93 -29.77 14.21
N LEU A 647 -25.09 -29.14 14.17
CA LEU A 647 -25.49 -28.21 13.13
C LEU A 647 -25.49 -26.78 13.68
N GLU A 648 -24.96 -25.85 12.91
CA GLU A 648 -24.99 -24.42 13.22
C GLU A 648 -25.75 -23.70 12.12
N ALA A 649 -26.85 -23.05 12.50
CA ALA A 649 -27.71 -22.34 11.57
C ALA A 649 -27.81 -20.87 11.98
N THR A 650 -27.75 -19.97 11.01
CA THR A 650 -27.98 -18.54 11.27
C THR A 650 -29.48 -18.29 11.35
N ASN A 651 -30.27 -18.85 10.44
CA ASN A 651 -31.72 -18.67 10.41
C ASN A 651 -32.46 -20.00 10.53
N PRO A 652 -33.72 -20.01 11.00
CA PRO A 652 -34.55 -21.22 11.05
C PRO A 652 -34.69 -21.92 9.69
N ASP A 653 -34.74 -21.15 8.60
CA ASP A 653 -34.90 -21.66 7.24
C ASP A 653 -33.71 -22.50 6.74
N GLU A 654 -32.54 -22.39 7.37
CA GLU A 654 -31.35 -23.20 7.05
C GLU A 654 -31.46 -24.62 7.64
N VAL A 655 -32.34 -24.82 8.63
CA VAL A 655 -32.61 -26.11 9.26
C VAL A 655 -33.68 -26.86 8.46
N THR A 656 -33.32 -27.23 7.23
CA THR A 656 -34.21 -28.02 6.36
C THR A 656 -34.00 -29.52 6.57
N GLU A 657 -35.01 -30.31 6.20
CA GLU A 657 -34.92 -31.77 6.19
C GLU A 657 -33.74 -32.28 5.35
N GLN A 658 -33.48 -31.66 4.20
CA GLN A 658 -32.36 -32.03 3.33
C GLN A 658 -31.01 -31.82 4.01
N VAL A 659 -30.80 -30.68 4.68
CA VAL A 659 -29.55 -30.39 5.39
C VAL A 659 -29.31 -31.40 6.52
N ILE A 660 -30.36 -31.76 7.25
CA ILE A 660 -30.24 -32.77 8.32
C ILE A 660 -29.90 -34.14 7.75
N LEU A 661 -30.54 -34.54 6.64
CA LEU A 661 -30.23 -35.80 5.97
C LEU A 661 -28.81 -35.82 5.38
N ASP A 662 -28.36 -34.71 4.80
CA ASP A 662 -27.04 -34.58 4.18
C ASP A 662 -25.92 -34.67 5.23
N GLU A 663 -26.14 -34.17 6.46
CA GLU A 663 -25.18 -34.34 7.56
C GLU A 663 -24.92 -35.80 7.93
N PHE A 664 -25.87 -36.71 7.67
CA PHE A 664 -25.71 -38.15 7.89
C PHE A 664 -25.28 -38.93 6.65
N LYS A 665 -25.24 -38.28 5.47
CA LYS A 665 -24.65 -38.88 4.27
C LYS A 665 -23.13 -38.79 4.32
N VAL A 666 -22.47 -39.86 3.87
CA VAL A 666 -21.02 -39.84 3.61
C VAL A 666 -20.84 -39.42 2.15
N ASP A 667 -20.66 -38.13 1.90
CA ASP A 667 -20.42 -37.65 0.54
C ASP A 667 -19.13 -38.23 -0.02
N LYS A 668 -19.19 -38.72 -1.26
CA LYS A 668 -18.00 -39.10 -2.03
C LYS A 668 -17.23 -37.81 -2.35
N VAL A 669 -15.93 -37.76 -2.03
CA VAL A 669 -15.05 -36.62 -2.34
C VAL A 669 -15.20 -36.25 -3.82
N GLU A 670 -15.74 -35.06 -4.11
CA GLU A 670 -15.85 -34.56 -5.48
C GLU A 670 -14.45 -34.39 -6.08
N VAL A 671 -14.15 -35.18 -7.11
CA VAL A 671 -12.90 -35.05 -7.86
C VAL A 671 -13.03 -33.85 -8.80
N LYS A 672 -12.29 -32.78 -8.53
CA LYS A 672 -12.23 -31.60 -9.41
C LYS A 672 -11.78 -32.03 -10.81
N GLN A 673 -12.66 -31.90 -11.81
CA GLN A 673 -12.31 -32.11 -13.20
C GLN A 673 -11.62 -30.86 -13.77
N GLY A 674 -10.40 -31.04 -14.31
CA GLY A 674 -9.67 -29.97 -15.00
C GLY A 674 -10.21 -29.73 -16.41
N PHE A 675 -10.11 -28.49 -16.90
CA PHE A 675 -10.43 -28.17 -18.28
C PHE A 675 -9.44 -28.83 -19.25
N SER A 676 -9.90 -29.15 -20.46
CA SER A 676 -9.02 -29.71 -21.49
C SER A 676 -8.01 -28.67 -22.00
N LYS A 677 -6.75 -29.07 -22.15
CA LYS A 677 -5.73 -28.20 -22.74
C LYS A 677 -6.11 -27.85 -24.19
N PRO A 678 -5.79 -26.64 -24.68
CA PRO A 678 -5.99 -26.29 -26.09
C PRO A 678 -5.34 -27.30 -27.02
N LYS A 679 -5.96 -27.57 -28.18
CA LYS A 679 -5.35 -28.42 -29.21
C LYS A 679 -4.01 -27.81 -29.64
N ARG A 680 -2.98 -28.66 -29.77
CA ARG A 680 -1.68 -28.23 -30.31
C ARG A 680 -1.89 -27.62 -31.71
N PRO A 681 -1.10 -26.60 -32.11
CA PRO A 681 -1.16 -26.05 -33.46
C PRO A 681 -1.07 -27.18 -34.49
N GLY A 682 -2.00 -27.21 -35.44
CA GLY A 682 -2.03 -28.23 -36.49
C GLY A 682 -0.74 -28.20 -37.30
N ARG A 683 -0.22 -29.39 -37.63
CA ARG A 683 0.93 -29.54 -38.55
C ARG A 683 0.46 -28.98 -39.90
N ARG A 684 1.08 -27.88 -40.35
CA ARG A 684 0.91 -27.40 -41.73
C ARG A 684 1.65 -28.32 -42.69
#